data_AF-A0A7J4J4Y5-F1
#
_entry.id   AF-A0A7J4J4Y5-F1
#
_cell.length_a   1.000
_cell.length_b   1.000
_cell.length_c   1.000
_cell.angle_alpha   90.00
_cell.angle_beta   90.00
_cell.angle_gamma   90.00
#
_symmetry.space_group_name_H-M   'P 1'
#
loop_
_entity.id
_entity.type
_entity.pdbx_description
1 polymer ?
#
loop_
_entity_poly.entity_id
_entity_poly.type
_entity_poly.pdbx_seq_one_letter_code
_entity_poly.pdbx_strand_id
1 'polypeptide(L)'
;MHLSTFPLIPLLFSFLALSGCLQNVTAQDRLACLELTSYAFTDIPDCATQDNCYSQVQSLLFYNEKMLPYEVAQELKDAKNHLARAWLFTSNARSNLKVIHGQCYEGRDYSLLPRQANELKSNLTIAAKEADLFNGSALRAINYGLSQLESEDINLMRNEPLFDDYVILHQNIVDYAQKNASGATYASQFLQQYGKFRSIADALSLENFVQESSFFDIVAANKSFISRQAENEAKKRDFKVPFIAPVVEGTADFLAGFVRLGGSMKVLQGLPSYNVLSSLDRLMGSQNSAASSLFFTFGQVASHTQSLSEKNSSSANRISSSLTQLSGEVNEISKGLSQIPPGLQSLYLMPQESGKLTTADFALIEPDNFREHFTGRIGQLRSRLHIAEEGRVLGSSTLGKYSSELLGLSIDAAQLSFDLNYNGSRYRAIGDSCISVSREIKSRIAAKGFESENPLVIAMKERLVLQINALSPASGLAQCSAALELFSSLQGYMQELNAEERQAREINDCINSVRQMLKFNPSRAIESRLSSLERIGRPYSNPGLVGSSCLAIKGEAEKEFYDSPQTKALEAGFSRLSELSGTIKSLIDNFPGLGSEQAAIEFLKSAQKIAGNFEGGKLKRDSNSMKLAQSLDLRIFEGKDIATGLASKAVEGHAAVECLQTGEKNAANSPDANSQGPGPNDKFLKISFGNLASQVPFGFNVSLDHNCGSFLDGREIYSTGNISFLPSKGKMQLHFSKLLSGYNSIVIGPQNEGLNKAESKAADVNYASAALAGKIAAQKELLISQLPPGLLEFDPDISSLSEKVDFYAASNMLSNARDALLSLGEKVEFAKRQEKDFGATAQNALELQGRISLFLQQREKLGETLRILRQNISGFSQQDLEGVYAYFPVTVEHLGAMEDLLQKSEMIDARKLQSLIDDKNYSAALGLAKENNFNEFSTGLAEAFDESALALQRLRQNAVSSYNAAIRKQGGQADAAAQEHLLRSKKEMDANSYLSSIFYSSKAVSAPAALAPLAPPIPLAAYPLAIVILAALAYAFWKSRQKEPEKAVGKIERVKEG
;
A
#
# COMPACT_ATOMS: atom_id res chain seq x y z
N MET A 1 96.33 58.90 -19.91
CA MET A 1 96.14 57.45 -19.64
C MET A 1 94.66 57.17 -19.73
N HIS A 2 94.24 56.57 -20.85
CA HIS A 2 92.84 56.22 -21.12
C HIS A 2 92.53 54.87 -20.47
N LEU A 3 91.64 54.87 -19.46
CA LEU A 3 91.03 53.65 -18.96
C LEU A 3 89.93 53.19 -19.92
N SER A 4 90.15 52.01 -20.50
CA SER A 4 89.23 51.27 -21.34
C SER A 4 88.03 50.78 -20.53
N THR A 5 86.91 51.49 -20.66
CA THR A 5 85.57 50.91 -20.52
C THR A 5 85.23 50.15 -21.81
N PHE A 6 84.38 49.11 -21.71
CA PHE A 6 84.00 48.09 -22.71
C PHE A 6 84.83 46.78 -22.64
N PRO A 7 84.26 45.71 -22.05
CA PRO A 7 83.28 44.89 -22.78
C PRO A 7 82.20 44.21 -21.91
N LEU A 8 81.52 44.93 -21.00
CA LEU A 8 80.42 44.34 -20.20
C LEU A 8 79.04 44.54 -20.83
N ILE A 9 78.83 45.65 -21.54
CA ILE A 9 77.57 45.96 -22.23
C ILE A 9 77.30 45.04 -23.43
N PRO A 10 78.26 44.74 -24.35
CA PRO A 10 77.98 43.83 -25.46
C PRO A 10 77.80 42.38 -25.00
N LEU A 11 78.38 41.97 -23.87
CA LEU A 11 78.19 40.62 -23.31
C LEU A 11 76.80 40.47 -22.67
N LEU A 12 76.31 41.51 -21.98
CA LEU A 12 74.95 41.54 -21.44
C LEU A 12 73.90 41.63 -22.55
N PHE A 13 74.17 42.40 -23.60
CA PHE A 13 73.31 42.46 -24.79
C PHE A 13 73.32 41.16 -25.59
N SER A 14 74.46 40.44 -25.62
CA SER A 14 74.56 39.11 -26.23
C SER A 14 73.85 38.04 -25.39
N PHE A 15 73.87 38.12 -24.05
CA PHE A 15 73.09 37.23 -23.18
C PHE A 15 71.57 37.52 -23.22
N LEU A 16 71.17 38.77 -23.41
CA LEU A 16 69.77 39.15 -23.64
C LEU A 16 69.29 38.80 -25.07
N ALA A 17 70.17 38.84 -26.07
CA ALA A 17 69.87 38.40 -27.43
C ALA A 17 69.89 36.86 -27.59
N LEU A 18 70.73 36.14 -26.84
CA LEU A 18 70.77 34.67 -26.83
C LEU A 18 69.68 34.02 -25.96
N SER A 19 69.16 34.73 -24.96
CA SER A 19 67.94 34.29 -24.23
C SER A 19 66.64 34.64 -24.97
N GLY A 20 66.72 35.45 -26.02
CA GLY A 20 65.63 35.82 -26.94
C GLY A 20 65.54 34.98 -28.22
N CYS A 21 66.31 33.89 -28.36
CA CYS A 21 66.06 32.89 -29.39
C CYS A 21 64.70 32.24 -29.12
N LEU A 22 63.64 32.86 -29.66
CA LEU A 22 62.38 32.22 -30.00
C LEU A 22 62.71 30.86 -30.60
N GLN A 23 62.52 29.80 -29.81
CA GLN A 23 62.55 28.44 -30.32
C GLN A 23 61.57 28.41 -31.49
N ASN A 24 62.08 28.19 -32.70
CA ASN A 24 61.22 27.89 -33.85
C ASN A 24 60.44 26.63 -33.48
N VAL A 25 59.17 26.82 -33.12
CA VAL A 25 58.26 25.75 -32.73
C VAL A 25 58.19 24.78 -33.90
N THR A 26 58.59 23.53 -33.67
CA THR A 26 58.62 22.55 -34.75
C THR A 26 57.20 22.18 -35.15
N ALA A 27 57.01 21.68 -36.37
CA ALA A 27 55.71 21.15 -36.80
C ALA A 27 55.18 20.05 -35.86
N GLN A 28 56.09 19.33 -35.20
CA GLN A 28 55.79 18.28 -34.23
C GLN A 28 55.26 18.83 -32.91
N ASP A 29 55.83 19.94 -32.41
CA ASP A 29 55.34 20.65 -31.22
C ASP A 29 53.97 21.28 -31.46
N ARG A 30 53.75 21.79 -32.68
CA ARG A 30 52.45 22.32 -33.12
C ARG A 30 51.36 21.24 -33.14
N LEU A 31 51.66 20.08 -33.72
CA LEU A 31 50.73 18.95 -33.78
C LEU A 31 50.40 18.41 -32.38
N ALA A 32 51.40 18.27 -31.50
CA ALA A 32 51.15 17.84 -30.13
C ALA A 32 50.32 18.86 -29.34
N CYS A 33 50.57 20.16 -29.49
CA CYS A 33 49.72 21.15 -28.83
C CYS A 33 48.25 21.09 -29.33
N LEU A 34 48.04 20.86 -30.63
CA LEU A 34 46.69 20.70 -31.20
C LEU A 34 45.97 19.46 -30.67
N GLU A 35 46.69 18.35 -30.48
CA GLU A 35 46.15 17.11 -29.92
C GLU A 35 45.69 17.30 -28.46
N LEU A 36 46.43 18.09 -27.69
CA LEU A 36 46.20 18.30 -26.25
C LEU A 36 45.18 19.38 -25.93
N THR A 37 44.89 20.22 -26.91
CA THR A 37 43.87 21.26 -26.83
C THR A 37 42.55 20.80 -27.45
N SER A 38 42.44 19.52 -27.81
CA SER A 38 41.16 18.91 -28.15
C SER A 38 40.20 19.01 -26.97
N TYR A 39 39.04 19.63 -27.21
CA TYR A 39 38.00 19.81 -26.20
C TYR A 39 36.80 18.93 -26.50
N ALA A 40 36.23 18.31 -25.47
CA ALA A 40 35.02 17.52 -25.61
C ALA A 40 33.80 18.42 -25.84
N PHE A 41 32.83 17.93 -26.62
CA PHE A 41 31.46 18.42 -26.52
C PHE A 41 30.92 17.94 -25.17
N THR A 42 30.37 18.87 -24.39
CA THR A 42 29.84 18.61 -23.05
C THR A 42 28.40 19.08 -22.99
N ASP A 43 27.58 18.36 -22.23
CA ASP A 43 26.21 18.75 -21.89
C ASP A 43 26.15 19.85 -20.81
N ILE A 44 27.32 20.31 -20.32
CA ILE A 44 27.48 21.52 -19.53
C ILE A 44 27.28 22.78 -20.41
N PRO A 45 26.24 23.60 -20.15
CA PRO A 45 25.95 24.80 -20.91
C PRO A 45 27.02 25.89 -20.73
N ASP A 46 27.17 26.76 -21.73
CA ASP A 46 28.01 27.96 -21.60
C ASP A 46 27.32 28.99 -20.70
N CYS A 47 27.97 29.35 -19.61
CA CYS A 47 27.49 30.34 -18.65
C CYS A 47 28.65 31.16 -18.09
N ALA A 48 28.48 32.49 -18.02
CA ALA A 48 29.57 33.43 -17.73
C ALA A 48 29.59 33.96 -16.29
N THR A 49 28.50 33.76 -15.53
CA THR A 49 28.35 34.22 -14.15
C THR A 49 27.70 33.13 -13.30
N GLN A 50 27.93 33.14 -11.99
CA GLN A 50 27.35 32.16 -11.06
C GLN A 50 25.81 32.17 -11.14
N ASP A 51 25.17 33.34 -11.18
CA ASP A 51 23.71 33.46 -11.24
C ASP A 51 23.15 32.87 -12.54
N ASN A 52 23.82 33.10 -13.67
CA ASN A 52 23.42 32.51 -14.95
C ASN A 52 23.56 30.99 -14.91
N CYS A 53 24.67 30.46 -14.40
CA CYS A 53 24.86 29.02 -14.25
C CYS A 53 23.83 28.41 -13.29
N TYR A 54 23.51 29.07 -12.18
CA TYR A 54 22.52 28.61 -11.22
C TYR A 54 21.12 28.58 -11.82
N SER A 55 20.73 29.60 -12.58
CA SER A 55 19.45 29.62 -13.29
C SER A 55 19.32 28.47 -14.29
N GLN A 56 20.41 28.13 -14.99
CA GLN A 56 20.45 26.99 -15.91
C GLN A 56 20.34 25.66 -15.16
N VAL A 57 21.10 25.47 -14.08
CA VAL A 57 21.00 24.29 -13.19
C VAL A 57 19.56 24.13 -12.67
N GLN A 58 18.94 25.21 -12.20
CA GLN A 58 17.58 25.18 -11.67
C GLN A 58 16.54 24.80 -12.74
N SER A 59 16.72 25.27 -13.98
CA SER A 59 15.81 24.97 -15.09
C SER A 59 15.97 23.56 -15.64
N LEU A 60 17.20 23.03 -15.71
CA LEU A 60 17.51 21.73 -16.30
C LEU A 60 17.40 20.59 -15.28
N LEU A 61 17.62 20.87 -13.99
CA LEU A 61 17.62 19.90 -12.90
C LEU A 61 16.56 20.29 -11.85
N PHE A 62 15.30 20.28 -12.28
CA PHE A 62 14.16 20.69 -11.48
C PHE A 62 13.72 19.61 -10.48
N TYR A 63 13.30 20.04 -9.28
CA TYR A 63 12.57 19.22 -8.30
C TYR A 63 11.65 20.12 -7.48
N ASN A 64 10.58 19.55 -6.90
CA ASN A 64 9.64 20.30 -6.06
C ASN A 64 10.15 20.37 -4.60
N GLU A 65 10.80 21.47 -4.25
CA GLU A 65 11.36 21.72 -2.91
C GLU A 65 10.33 21.57 -1.77
N LYS A 66 9.06 21.89 -2.01
CA LYS A 66 8.02 21.89 -0.96
C LYS A 66 7.61 20.49 -0.50
N MET A 67 7.86 19.48 -1.32
CA MET A 67 7.48 18.09 -1.04
C MET A 67 8.62 17.29 -0.40
N LEU A 68 9.80 17.89 -0.26
CA LEU A 68 10.93 17.31 0.43
C LEU A 68 11.06 17.95 1.83
N PRO A 69 11.62 17.24 2.82
CA PRO A 69 11.98 17.86 4.09
C PRO A 69 12.92 19.02 3.89
N TYR A 70 12.91 19.91 4.87
CA TYR A 70 13.79 21.06 4.91
C TYR A 70 15.27 20.66 4.77
N GLU A 71 15.71 19.61 5.47
CA GLU A 71 17.09 19.12 5.46
C GLU A 71 17.52 18.63 4.08
N VAL A 72 16.66 17.84 3.43
CA VAL A 72 16.92 17.31 2.07
C VAL A 72 16.91 18.45 1.06
N ALA A 73 15.92 19.34 1.14
CA ALA A 73 15.79 20.48 0.23
C ALA A 73 16.98 21.44 0.36
N GLN A 74 17.48 21.67 1.58
CA GLN A 74 18.64 22.50 1.83
C GLN A 74 19.91 21.88 1.22
N GLU A 75 20.19 20.59 1.46
CA GLU A 75 21.37 19.93 0.89
C GLU A 75 21.31 19.87 -0.64
N LEU A 76 20.13 19.64 -1.24
CA LEU A 76 19.98 19.69 -2.69
C LEU A 76 20.16 21.11 -3.26
N LYS A 77 19.78 22.15 -2.51
CA LYS A 77 20.03 23.55 -2.89
C LYS A 77 21.52 23.88 -2.84
N ASP A 78 22.22 23.41 -1.82
CA ASP A 78 23.67 23.55 -1.72
C ASP A 78 24.38 22.77 -2.83
N ALA A 79 23.92 21.56 -3.13
CA ALA A 79 24.37 20.79 -4.28
C ALA A 79 24.19 21.57 -5.59
N LYS A 80 23.04 22.22 -5.82
CA LYS A 80 22.82 23.08 -7.00
C LYS A 80 23.78 24.26 -7.06
N ASN A 81 24.07 24.90 -5.92
CA ASN A 81 25.03 26.01 -5.85
C ASN A 81 26.45 25.56 -6.25
N HIS A 82 26.91 24.45 -5.69
CA HIS A 82 28.22 23.87 -6.01
C HIS A 82 28.28 23.43 -7.47
N LEU A 83 27.22 22.80 -7.97
CA LEU A 83 27.12 22.40 -9.38
C LEU A 83 27.19 23.60 -10.32
N ALA A 84 26.48 24.70 -10.01
CA ALA A 84 26.49 25.92 -10.80
C ALA A 84 27.89 26.55 -10.87
N ARG A 85 28.62 26.55 -9.75
CA ARG A 85 30.02 27.01 -9.72
C ARG A 85 30.92 26.08 -10.53
N ALA A 86 30.75 24.77 -10.40
CA ALA A 86 31.51 23.81 -11.18
C ALA A 86 31.26 23.97 -12.69
N TRP A 87 30.01 24.26 -13.11
CA TRP A 87 29.67 24.60 -14.49
C TRP A 87 30.36 25.88 -14.96
N LEU A 88 30.34 26.94 -14.15
CA LEU A 88 31.04 28.20 -14.45
C LEU A 88 32.52 27.97 -14.73
N PHE A 89 33.20 27.26 -13.83
CA PHE A 89 34.63 27.04 -13.96
C PHE A 89 34.97 26.03 -15.07
N THR A 90 34.09 25.07 -15.36
CA THR A 90 34.24 24.17 -16.51
C THR A 90 34.04 24.90 -17.84
N SER A 91 33.06 25.82 -17.93
CA SER A 91 32.85 26.67 -19.11
C SER A 91 34.06 27.61 -19.33
N ASN A 92 34.60 28.21 -18.26
CA ASN A 92 35.83 29.01 -18.34
C ASN A 92 37.04 28.17 -18.75
N ALA A 93 37.20 26.95 -18.23
CA ALA A 93 38.24 26.02 -18.66
C ALA A 93 38.13 25.68 -20.16
N ARG A 94 36.92 25.43 -20.65
CA ARG A 94 36.65 25.21 -22.09
C ARG A 94 37.00 26.44 -22.92
N SER A 95 36.69 27.65 -22.44
CA SER A 95 37.07 28.90 -23.10
C SER A 95 38.59 29.03 -23.21
N ASN A 96 39.32 28.79 -22.12
CA ASN A 96 40.79 28.83 -22.12
C ASN A 96 41.39 27.81 -23.10
N LEU A 97 40.85 26.58 -23.14
CA LEU A 97 41.28 25.56 -24.10
C LEU A 97 41.06 25.97 -25.55
N LYS A 98 39.92 26.60 -25.88
CA LYS A 98 39.67 27.15 -27.22
C LYS A 98 40.72 28.21 -27.61
N VAL A 99 41.10 29.08 -26.67
CA VAL A 99 42.13 30.11 -26.90
C VAL A 99 43.51 29.47 -27.12
N ILE A 100 43.90 28.50 -26.28
CA ILE A 100 45.18 27.78 -26.43
C ILE A 100 45.20 27.00 -27.74
N HIS A 101 44.10 26.34 -28.12
CA HIS A 101 43.95 25.64 -29.40
C HIS A 101 44.18 26.59 -30.58
N GLY A 102 43.56 27.78 -30.56
CA GLY A 102 43.74 28.80 -31.59
C GLY A 102 45.20 29.26 -31.71
N GLN A 103 45.87 29.51 -30.59
CA GLN A 103 47.29 29.89 -30.58
C GLN A 103 48.19 28.79 -31.17
N CYS A 104 47.91 27.53 -30.85
CA CYS A 104 48.63 26.40 -31.41
C CYS A 104 48.29 26.14 -32.88
N TYR A 105 47.08 26.44 -33.31
CA TYR A 105 46.70 26.39 -34.73
C TYR A 105 47.41 27.47 -35.54
N GLU A 106 47.48 28.70 -35.04
CA GLU A 106 48.03 29.84 -35.78
C GLU A 106 49.57 29.85 -35.82
N GLY A 107 50.24 29.31 -34.80
CA GLY A 107 51.68 29.04 -34.79
C GLY A 107 52.58 30.27 -34.85
N ARG A 108 52.08 31.48 -34.52
CA ARG A 108 52.79 32.76 -34.67
C ARG A 108 53.01 33.54 -33.37
N ASP A 109 52.27 33.28 -32.29
CA ASP A 109 52.42 33.99 -31.01
C ASP A 109 52.09 33.08 -29.80
N TYR A 110 53.13 32.61 -29.11
CA TYR A 110 53.04 31.77 -27.92
C TYR A 110 53.12 32.56 -26.61
N SER A 111 53.17 33.90 -26.66
CA SER A 111 53.39 34.74 -25.47
C SER A 111 52.24 34.69 -24.44
N LEU A 112 51.02 34.42 -24.91
CA LEU A 112 49.81 34.33 -24.09
C LEU A 112 49.55 32.92 -23.51
N LEU A 113 50.24 31.91 -24.01
CA LEU A 113 50.03 30.50 -23.67
C LEU A 113 50.31 30.20 -22.18
N PRO A 114 51.36 30.75 -21.53
CA PRO A 114 51.55 30.57 -20.09
C PRO A 114 50.40 31.14 -19.24
N ARG A 115 49.85 32.30 -19.62
CA ARG A 115 48.73 32.91 -18.90
C ARG A 115 47.46 32.05 -19.03
N GLN A 116 47.11 31.66 -20.26
CA GLN A 116 45.93 30.83 -20.52
C GLN A 116 46.04 29.44 -19.88
N ALA A 117 47.24 28.85 -19.85
CA ALA A 117 47.49 27.57 -19.18
C ALA A 117 47.32 27.68 -17.65
N ASN A 118 47.78 28.77 -17.02
CA ASN A 118 47.57 29.01 -15.59
C ASN A 118 46.09 29.27 -15.24
N GLU A 119 45.37 30.00 -16.10
CA GLU A 119 43.93 30.21 -15.94
C GLU A 119 43.16 28.89 -16.12
N LEU A 120 43.52 28.06 -17.11
CA LEU A 120 42.96 26.72 -17.31
C LEU A 120 43.19 25.84 -16.08
N LYS A 121 44.42 25.82 -15.56
CA LYS A 121 44.81 25.13 -14.33
C LYS A 121 43.88 25.53 -13.18
N SER A 122 43.79 26.83 -12.91
CA SER A 122 42.98 27.36 -11.82
C SER A 122 41.50 26.99 -11.97
N ASN A 123 40.95 27.13 -13.17
CA ASN A 123 39.55 26.82 -13.45
C ASN A 123 39.24 25.33 -13.27
N LEU A 124 40.08 24.42 -13.78
CA LEU A 124 39.88 22.98 -13.59
C LEU A 124 39.96 22.57 -12.11
N THR A 125 40.92 23.11 -11.36
CA THR A 125 41.05 22.84 -9.92
C THR A 125 39.82 23.31 -9.15
N ILE A 126 39.32 24.52 -9.44
CA ILE A 126 38.11 25.02 -8.77
C ILE A 126 36.90 24.20 -9.17
N ALA A 127 36.74 23.84 -10.45
CA ALA A 127 35.65 22.99 -10.92
C ALA A 127 35.63 21.64 -10.18
N ALA A 128 36.79 21.02 -9.99
CA ALA A 128 36.90 19.75 -9.27
C ALA A 128 36.61 19.88 -7.77
N LYS A 129 37.07 20.97 -7.12
CA LYS A 129 36.71 21.25 -5.71
C LYS A 129 35.21 21.44 -5.53
N GLU A 130 34.58 22.18 -6.43
CA GLU A 130 33.13 22.38 -6.40
C GLU A 130 32.38 21.08 -6.74
N ALA A 131 32.93 20.21 -7.60
CA ALA A 131 32.40 18.86 -7.84
C ALA A 131 32.44 17.97 -6.59
N ASP A 132 33.53 18.03 -5.81
CA ASP A 132 33.65 17.30 -4.54
C ASP A 132 32.69 17.83 -3.48
N LEU A 133 32.52 19.16 -3.39
CA LEU A 133 31.53 19.78 -2.51
C LEU A 133 30.10 19.41 -2.91
N PHE A 134 29.79 19.41 -4.22
CA PHE A 134 28.54 18.89 -4.75
C PHE A 134 28.31 17.43 -4.32
N ASN A 135 29.30 16.56 -4.47
CA ASN A 135 29.19 15.15 -4.06
C ASN A 135 28.96 15.02 -2.54
N GLY A 136 29.63 15.84 -1.73
CA GLY A 136 29.40 15.91 -0.28
C GLY A 136 27.94 16.26 0.06
N SER A 137 27.37 17.27 -0.59
CA SER A 137 25.95 17.64 -0.42
C SER A 137 24.99 16.57 -0.94
N ALA A 138 25.28 15.97 -2.10
CA ALA A 138 24.48 14.88 -2.68
C ALA A 138 24.37 13.69 -1.72
N LEU A 139 25.49 13.30 -1.11
CA LEU A 139 25.53 12.21 -0.13
C LEU A 139 24.73 12.51 1.14
N ARG A 140 24.82 13.74 1.65
CA ARG A 140 24.00 14.17 2.79
C ARG A 140 22.52 14.16 2.43
N ALA A 141 22.15 14.66 1.25
CA ALA A 141 20.77 14.59 0.75
C ALA A 141 20.27 13.14 0.65
N ILE A 142 21.05 12.21 0.08
CA ILE A 142 20.70 10.77 -0.01
C ILE A 142 20.42 10.18 1.38
N ASN A 143 21.31 10.45 2.35
CA ASN A 143 21.15 9.90 3.69
C ASN A 143 19.96 10.52 4.44
N TYR A 144 19.76 11.83 4.35
CA TYR A 144 18.59 12.47 4.95
C TYR A 144 17.29 11.99 4.30
N GLY A 145 17.26 11.88 2.97
CA GLY A 145 16.12 11.34 2.24
C GLY A 145 15.81 9.90 2.64
N LEU A 146 16.83 9.04 2.71
CA LEU A 146 16.65 7.66 3.14
C LEU A 146 16.15 7.57 4.59
N SER A 147 16.82 8.24 5.52
CA SER A 147 16.44 8.24 6.94
C SER A 147 15.02 8.76 7.14
N GLN A 148 14.61 9.77 6.37
CA GLN A 148 13.26 10.29 6.41
C GLN A 148 12.25 9.25 5.89
N LEU A 149 12.49 8.63 4.73
CA LEU A 149 11.60 7.58 4.20
C LEU A 149 11.52 6.36 5.14
N GLU A 150 12.61 6.02 5.85
CA GLU A 150 12.59 5.00 6.92
C GLU A 150 11.73 5.46 8.10
N SER A 151 11.89 6.70 8.56
CA SER A 151 11.09 7.26 9.66
C SER A 151 9.61 7.42 9.31
N GLU A 152 9.28 7.55 8.02
CA GLU A 152 7.92 7.59 7.50
C GLU A 152 7.34 6.19 7.25
N ASP A 153 8.03 5.13 7.67
CA ASP A 153 7.64 3.73 7.50
C ASP A 153 7.31 3.34 6.03
N ILE A 154 8.00 3.95 5.05
CA ILE A 154 7.74 3.69 3.62
C ILE A 154 8.01 2.22 3.24
N ASN A 155 8.87 1.54 4.00
CA ASN A 155 9.13 0.12 3.89
C ASN A 155 7.89 -0.79 4.11
N LEU A 156 6.82 -0.27 4.72
CA LEU A 156 5.55 -0.99 4.87
C LEU A 156 4.68 -0.97 3.61
N MET A 157 5.04 -0.19 2.58
CA MET A 157 4.23 0.03 1.37
C MET A 157 4.92 -0.43 0.09
N ARG A 158 5.23 -1.73 0.00
CA ARG A 158 5.97 -2.29 -1.15
C ARG A 158 5.33 -2.12 -2.53
N ASN A 159 4.03 -1.79 -2.58
CA ASN A 159 3.27 -1.64 -3.81
C ASN A 159 3.20 -0.18 -4.31
N GLU A 160 3.84 0.77 -3.62
CA GLU A 160 3.83 2.19 -4.00
C GLU A 160 5.16 2.59 -4.67
N PRO A 161 5.15 3.45 -5.71
CA PRO A 161 6.37 3.90 -6.39
C PRO A 161 7.41 4.56 -5.46
N LEU A 162 6.94 5.18 -4.37
CA LEU A 162 7.82 5.78 -3.36
C LEU A 162 8.71 4.74 -2.65
N PHE A 163 8.29 3.47 -2.61
CA PHE A 163 9.12 2.37 -2.12
C PHE A 163 10.27 2.06 -3.08
N ASP A 164 10.05 2.15 -4.39
CA ASP A 164 11.12 1.97 -5.38
C ASP A 164 12.18 3.08 -5.23
N ASP A 165 11.75 4.32 -4.98
CA ASP A 165 12.66 5.42 -4.70
C ASP A 165 13.47 5.19 -3.40
N TYR A 166 12.81 4.67 -2.35
CA TYR A 166 13.47 4.24 -1.12
C TYR A 166 14.56 3.19 -1.41
N VAL A 167 14.25 2.19 -2.23
CA VAL A 167 15.21 1.16 -2.65
C VAL A 167 16.36 1.76 -3.44
N ILE A 168 16.12 2.71 -4.34
CA ILE A 168 17.17 3.41 -5.10
C ILE A 168 18.09 4.19 -4.16
N LEU A 169 17.54 4.95 -3.21
CA LEU A 169 18.35 5.69 -2.22
C LEU A 169 19.17 4.74 -1.35
N HIS A 170 18.58 3.63 -0.91
CA HIS A 170 19.30 2.59 -0.17
C HIS A 170 20.42 1.96 -1.02
N GLN A 171 20.14 1.67 -2.30
CA GLN A 171 21.12 1.07 -3.22
C GLN A 171 22.32 1.99 -3.45
N ASN A 172 22.13 3.32 -3.47
CA ASN A 172 23.25 4.26 -3.54
C ASN A 172 24.24 4.07 -2.37
N ILE A 173 23.73 3.85 -1.15
CA ILE A 173 24.58 3.58 0.03
C ILE A 173 25.34 2.26 -0.14
N VAL A 174 24.63 1.21 -0.58
CA VAL A 174 25.22 -0.10 -0.84
C VAL A 174 26.32 -0.02 -1.90
N ASP A 175 26.07 0.71 -2.98
CA ASP A 175 27.02 0.86 -4.08
C ASP A 175 28.30 1.58 -3.62
N TYR A 176 28.18 2.62 -2.78
CA TYR A 176 29.36 3.25 -2.16
C TYR A 176 30.11 2.30 -1.24
N ALA A 177 29.41 1.60 -0.34
CA ALA A 177 30.02 0.66 0.59
C ALA A 177 30.77 -0.49 -0.11
N GLN A 178 30.21 -0.97 -1.22
CA GLN A 178 30.78 -2.08 -2.01
C GLN A 178 31.70 -1.62 -3.15
N LYS A 179 31.87 -0.31 -3.35
CA LYS A 179 32.57 0.27 -4.50
C LYS A 179 32.01 -0.23 -5.85
N ASN A 180 30.70 -0.42 -5.95
CA ASN A 180 30.02 -0.91 -7.15
C ASN A 180 29.82 0.22 -8.19
N ALA A 181 30.54 0.14 -9.30
CA ALA A 181 30.51 1.13 -10.39
C ALA A 181 29.66 0.70 -11.61
N SER A 182 28.92 -0.41 -11.51
CA SER A 182 28.22 -1.02 -12.66
C SER A 182 26.73 -0.70 -12.77
N GLY A 183 26.14 -0.11 -11.73
CA GLY A 183 24.71 0.21 -11.68
C GLY A 183 24.32 1.54 -12.35
N ALA A 184 23.01 1.82 -12.32
CA ALA A 184 22.43 3.07 -12.83
C ALA A 184 22.27 4.18 -11.76
N THR A 185 22.57 3.87 -10.49
CA THR A 185 22.44 4.79 -9.37
C THR A 185 23.43 5.97 -9.47
N TYR A 186 23.16 7.06 -8.74
CA TYR A 186 24.09 8.18 -8.62
C TYR A 186 25.49 7.70 -8.17
N ALA A 187 25.53 6.85 -7.13
CA ALA A 187 26.74 6.28 -6.57
C ALA A 187 27.56 5.49 -7.59
N SER A 188 26.91 4.58 -8.33
CA SER A 188 27.60 3.80 -9.36
C SER A 188 28.16 4.69 -10.48
N GLN A 189 27.40 5.67 -10.95
CA GLN A 189 27.86 6.60 -11.99
C GLN A 189 29.04 7.45 -11.50
N PHE A 190 28.99 7.93 -10.25
CA PHE A 190 30.08 8.67 -9.62
C PHE A 190 31.33 7.79 -9.51
N LEU A 191 31.21 6.58 -8.96
CA LEU A 191 32.32 5.63 -8.80
C LEU A 191 32.93 5.22 -10.14
N GLN A 192 32.12 5.11 -11.20
CA GLN A 192 32.60 4.83 -12.55
C GLN A 192 33.50 5.97 -13.07
N GLN A 193 33.09 7.24 -12.91
CA GLN A 193 33.93 8.36 -13.34
C GLN A 193 35.15 8.52 -12.44
N TYR A 194 35.00 8.30 -11.13
CA TYR A 194 36.12 8.26 -10.20
C TYR A 194 37.17 7.22 -10.62
N GLY A 195 36.76 6.02 -11.06
CA GLY A 195 37.68 5.02 -11.61
C GLY A 195 38.48 5.51 -12.82
N LYS A 196 37.89 6.36 -13.66
CA LYS A 196 38.60 7.02 -14.78
C LYS A 196 39.55 8.11 -14.29
N PHE A 197 39.18 8.89 -13.28
CA PHE A 197 40.10 9.86 -12.67
C PHE A 197 41.29 9.16 -12.03
N ARG A 198 41.06 8.02 -11.39
CA ARG A 198 42.14 7.18 -10.86
C ARG A 198 43.06 6.66 -11.95
N SER A 199 42.52 6.15 -13.07
CA SER A 199 43.36 5.68 -14.17
C SER A 199 44.17 6.82 -14.82
N ILE A 200 43.63 8.04 -14.87
CA ILE A 200 44.37 9.24 -15.29
C ILE A 200 45.49 9.55 -14.28
N ALA A 201 45.20 9.50 -12.98
CA ALA A 201 46.20 9.73 -11.93
C ALA A 201 47.35 8.72 -12.01
N ASP A 202 47.01 7.43 -12.16
CA ASP A 202 47.97 6.33 -12.30
C ASP A 202 48.84 6.51 -13.57
N ALA A 203 48.22 6.86 -14.71
CA ALA A 203 48.93 7.10 -15.97
C ALA A 203 49.91 8.28 -15.90
N LEU A 204 49.59 9.28 -15.08
CA LEU A 204 50.43 10.45 -14.83
C LEU A 204 51.43 10.23 -13.67
N SER A 205 51.48 9.04 -13.08
CA SER A 205 52.30 8.71 -11.90
C SER A 205 52.06 9.64 -10.70
N LEU A 206 50.80 10.05 -10.51
CA LEU A 206 50.35 10.87 -9.39
C LEU A 206 50.01 9.95 -8.20
N GLU A 207 51.01 9.25 -7.65
CA GLU A 207 50.80 8.36 -6.51
C GLU A 207 50.35 9.13 -5.24
N ASN A 208 49.38 8.58 -4.50
CA ASN A 208 48.85 9.09 -3.21
C ASN A 208 48.02 10.39 -3.22
N PHE A 209 47.64 10.92 -4.38
CA PHE A 209 46.83 12.15 -4.39
C PHE A 209 45.35 11.91 -4.10
N VAL A 210 44.79 10.72 -4.36
CA VAL A 210 43.37 10.48 -4.15
C VAL A 210 43.02 10.35 -2.65
N GLN A 211 42.30 11.32 -2.12
CA GLN A 211 41.83 11.28 -0.74
C GLN A 211 40.51 10.48 -0.65
N GLU A 212 40.46 9.50 0.24
CA GLU A 212 39.22 8.85 0.68
C GLU A 212 38.86 9.42 2.05
N SER A 213 37.67 9.99 2.19
CA SER A 213 37.08 10.34 3.49
C SER A 213 36.02 9.34 3.88
N SER A 214 35.80 9.12 5.17
CA SER A 214 34.57 8.42 5.58
C SER A 214 33.35 9.32 5.41
N PHE A 215 32.17 8.73 5.27
CA PHE A 215 30.91 9.47 5.34
C PHE A 215 30.83 10.27 6.65
N PHE A 216 31.30 9.69 7.77
CA PHE A 216 31.34 10.39 9.04
C PHE A 216 32.25 11.60 9.07
N ASP A 217 33.37 11.61 8.36
CA ASP A 217 34.24 12.79 8.29
C ASP A 217 33.51 13.95 7.61
N ILE A 218 32.72 13.66 6.57
CA ILE A 218 31.89 14.63 5.84
C ILE A 218 30.78 15.18 6.75
N VAL A 219 30.17 14.31 7.56
CA VAL A 219 29.06 14.63 8.47
C VAL A 219 29.55 15.40 9.70
N ALA A 220 30.66 14.98 10.30
CA ALA A 220 31.25 15.58 11.49
C ALA A 220 31.81 16.99 11.24
N ALA A 221 32.24 17.28 10.01
CA ALA A 221 32.64 18.63 9.59
C ALA A 221 31.48 19.66 9.66
N ASN A 222 30.22 19.20 9.64
CA ASN A 222 29.01 20.03 9.64
C ASN A 222 28.18 19.92 10.93
N LYS A 223 28.85 19.60 12.06
CA LYS A 223 28.32 19.31 13.41
C LYS A 223 27.21 20.21 14.00
N SER A 224 26.92 21.38 13.43
CA SER A 224 25.91 22.30 14.00
C SER A 224 24.46 21.85 13.83
N PHE A 225 24.18 20.85 12.97
CA PHE A 225 22.81 20.55 12.53
C PHE A 225 22.31 19.12 12.85
N ILE A 226 23.17 18.24 13.40
CA ILE A 226 22.86 16.81 13.48
C ILE A 226 22.28 16.45 14.84
N SER A 227 21.03 16.02 14.84
CA SER A 227 20.39 15.41 15.99
C SER A 227 21.14 14.12 16.39
N ARG A 228 21.38 13.94 17.69
CA ARG A 228 22.11 12.78 18.27
C ARG A 228 21.52 11.41 17.90
N GLN A 229 20.31 11.39 17.35
CA GLN A 229 19.58 10.18 16.99
C GLN A 229 20.01 9.64 15.61
N ALA A 230 20.21 10.52 14.61
CA ALA A 230 20.76 10.14 13.29
C ALA A 230 22.21 9.65 13.40
N GLU A 231 22.99 10.22 14.33
CA GLU A 231 24.40 9.88 14.53
C GLU A 231 24.61 8.44 15.02
N ASN A 232 23.65 7.86 15.76
CA ASN A 232 23.76 6.49 16.28
C ASN A 232 23.33 5.41 15.28
N GLU A 233 22.32 5.69 14.44
CA GLU A 233 21.91 4.76 13.38
C GLU A 233 22.83 4.83 12.17
N ALA A 234 23.27 6.02 11.79
CA ALA A 234 24.21 6.20 10.68
C ALA A 234 25.57 5.53 10.97
N LYS A 235 26.01 5.43 12.24
CA LYS A 235 27.31 4.82 12.61
C LYS A 235 27.43 3.37 12.18
N LYS A 236 26.29 2.70 11.98
CA LYS A 236 26.23 1.32 11.48
C LYS A 236 26.47 1.24 9.96
N ARG A 237 26.43 2.35 9.23
CA ARG A 237 26.44 2.44 7.76
C ARG A 237 27.65 3.25 7.24
N ASP A 238 28.79 3.22 7.93
CA ASP A 238 29.98 3.97 7.49
C ASP A 238 30.61 3.38 6.22
N PHE A 239 30.95 4.24 5.26
CA PHE A 239 31.62 3.88 4.00
C PHE A 239 32.60 4.97 3.58
N LYS A 240 33.64 4.55 2.83
CA LYS A 240 34.64 5.47 2.29
C LYS A 240 34.18 6.06 0.97
N VAL A 241 34.27 7.38 0.87
CA VAL A 241 33.93 8.17 -0.30
C VAL A 241 35.21 8.81 -0.85
N PRO A 242 35.50 8.61 -2.14
CA PRO A 242 36.67 9.25 -2.75
C PRO A 242 36.36 10.66 -3.29
N PHE A 243 37.40 11.51 -3.33
CA PHE A 243 37.36 12.86 -3.90
C PHE A 243 38.25 13.01 -5.15
N ILE A 244 37.83 13.84 -6.10
CA ILE A 244 38.50 14.02 -7.40
C ILE A 244 39.39 15.26 -7.48
N ALA A 245 39.16 16.31 -6.67
CA ALA A 245 39.96 17.52 -6.68
C ALA A 245 41.46 17.29 -6.50
N PRO A 246 41.91 16.36 -5.63
CA PRO A 246 43.33 16.10 -5.49
C PRO A 246 44.00 15.54 -6.76
N VAL A 247 43.28 14.75 -7.57
CA VAL A 247 43.77 14.27 -8.87
C VAL A 247 43.98 15.46 -9.81
N VAL A 248 43.02 16.37 -9.81
CA VAL A 248 43.08 17.57 -10.65
C VAL A 248 44.18 18.51 -10.16
N GLU A 249 44.40 18.65 -8.85
CA GLU A 249 45.54 19.40 -8.30
C GLU A 249 46.88 18.80 -8.71
N GLY A 250 47.08 17.49 -8.60
CA GLY A 250 48.30 16.82 -9.07
C GLY A 250 48.50 16.97 -10.58
N THR A 251 47.43 16.84 -11.37
CA THR A 251 47.42 17.07 -12.82
C THR A 251 47.74 18.53 -13.16
N ALA A 252 47.23 19.46 -12.36
CA ALA A 252 47.41 20.90 -12.49
C ALA A 252 48.85 21.34 -12.16
N ASP A 253 49.49 20.70 -11.18
CA ASP A 253 50.91 20.91 -10.86
C ASP A 253 51.83 20.34 -11.94
N PHE A 254 51.46 19.20 -12.51
CA PHE A 254 52.10 18.65 -13.71
C PHE A 254 51.97 19.61 -14.91
N LEU A 255 50.79 20.20 -15.14
CA LEU A 255 50.56 21.20 -16.19
C LEU A 255 51.39 22.48 -15.98
N ALA A 256 51.72 22.87 -14.75
CA ALA A 256 52.58 24.04 -14.52
C ALA A 256 54.01 23.84 -15.09
N GLY A 257 54.45 22.59 -15.28
CA GLY A 257 55.71 22.24 -15.97
C GLY A 257 55.69 22.47 -17.49
N PHE A 258 54.51 22.69 -18.09
CA PHE A 258 54.30 23.01 -19.52
C PHE A 258 54.96 24.32 -19.95
N VAL A 259 55.07 25.30 -19.03
CA VAL A 259 55.63 26.63 -19.31
C VAL A 259 57.14 26.59 -19.57
N ARG A 260 57.82 25.46 -19.30
CA ARG A 260 59.27 25.27 -19.51
C ARG A 260 59.52 24.32 -20.68
N LEU A 261 59.38 24.83 -21.91
CA LEU A 261 59.40 24.15 -23.24
C LEU A 261 60.45 23.03 -23.49
N GLY A 262 61.50 22.85 -22.69
CA GLY A 262 62.61 21.92 -22.99
C GLY A 262 62.39 20.44 -22.66
N GLY A 263 61.41 20.08 -21.82
CA GLY A 263 61.16 18.69 -21.38
C GLY A 263 59.70 18.23 -21.42
N SER A 264 58.79 19.13 -21.79
CA SER A 264 57.33 18.97 -21.57
C SER A 264 56.65 18.12 -22.63
N MET A 265 57.21 17.99 -23.83
CA MET A 265 56.61 17.25 -24.96
C MET A 265 56.48 15.73 -24.79
N LYS A 266 57.39 15.09 -24.02
CA LYS A 266 57.29 13.65 -23.67
C LYS A 266 56.24 13.34 -22.60
N VAL A 267 55.91 14.36 -21.82
CA VAL A 267 55.04 14.34 -20.65
C VAL A 267 53.60 14.72 -21.07
N LEU A 268 53.51 15.59 -22.08
CA LEU A 268 52.30 16.01 -22.77
C LEU A 268 51.54 14.87 -23.46
N GLN A 269 52.20 13.82 -23.96
CA GLN A 269 51.51 12.62 -24.50
C GLN A 269 50.62 11.89 -23.48
N GLY A 270 50.67 12.24 -22.18
CA GLY A 270 49.95 11.57 -21.11
C GLY A 270 48.70 12.26 -20.56
N LEU A 271 48.34 13.49 -20.96
CA LEU A 271 47.27 14.25 -20.30
C LEU A 271 46.02 14.40 -21.18
N PRO A 272 44.97 13.60 -20.96
CA PRO A 272 43.79 13.59 -21.82
C PRO A 272 42.78 14.65 -21.36
N SER A 273 43.00 15.91 -21.74
CA SER A 273 42.07 17.05 -21.50
C SER A 273 40.63 16.72 -21.93
N TYR A 274 40.47 16.02 -23.06
CA TYR A 274 39.21 15.44 -23.49
C TYR A 274 38.60 14.48 -22.46
N ASN A 275 39.36 13.53 -21.92
CA ASN A 275 38.86 12.57 -20.92
C ASN A 275 38.52 13.25 -19.59
N VAL A 276 39.30 14.26 -19.18
CA VAL A 276 39.03 15.04 -17.95
C VAL A 276 37.70 15.80 -18.09
N LEU A 277 37.53 16.57 -19.17
CA LEU A 277 36.31 17.32 -19.42
C LEU A 277 35.10 16.40 -19.63
N SER A 278 35.27 15.28 -20.34
CA SER A 278 34.21 14.29 -20.53
C SER A 278 33.83 13.58 -19.23
N SER A 279 34.79 13.33 -18.33
CA SER A 279 34.51 12.73 -17.02
C SER A 279 33.83 13.73 -16.08
N LEU A 280 34.23 15.01 -16.12
CA LEU A 280 33.52 16.08 -15.41
C LEU A 280 32.10 16.26 -15.94
N ASP A 281 31.89 16.16 -17.26
CA ASP A 281 30.57 16.19 -17.88
C ASP A 281 29.71 14.99 -17.48
N ARG A 282 30.28 13.78 -17.43
CA ARG A 282 29.58 12.58 -16.93
C ARG A 282 29.26 12.63 -15.43
N LEU A 283 29.96 13.47 -14.66
CA LEU A 283 29.65 13.71 -13.25
C LEU A 283 28.59 14.80 -13.06
N MET A 284 28.74 15.90 -13.79
CA MET A 284 28.06 17.17 -13.49
C MET A 284 27.16 17.67 -14.62
N GLY A 285 27.19 17.06 -15.79
CA GLY A 285 26.44 17.51 -16.97
C GLY A 285 24.94 17.54 -16.74
N SER A 286 24.22 18.25 -17.62
CA SER A 286 22.77 18.38 -17.50
C SER A 286 22.00 17.10 -17.85
N GLN A 287 22.64 16.17 -18.57
CA GLN A 287 22.04 14.92 -19.05
C GLN A 287 23.01 13.74 -18.85
N ASN A 288 22.45 12.53 -18.66
CA ASN A 288 23.20 11.27 -18.56
C ASN A 288 24.43 11.32 -17.62
N SER A 289 24.30 12.10 -16.55
CA SER A 289 25.35 12.37 -15.57
C SER A 289 24.91 11.94 -14.17
N ALA A 290 25.88 11.77 -13.27
CA ALA A 290 25.60 11.52 -11.87
C ALA A 290 24.68 12.62 -11.28
N ALA A 291 25.00 13.90 -11.53
CA ALA A 291 24.15 15.02 -11.08
C ALA A 291 22.71 14.91 -11.60
N SER A 292 22.52 14.60 -12.89
CA SER A 292 21.17 14.42 -13.45
C SER A 292 20.42 13.25 -12.80
N SER A 293 21.11 12.13 -12.52
CA SER A 293 20.55 10.96 -11.83
C SER A 293 20.11 11.28 -10.39
N LEU A 294 20.92 12.06 -9.66
CA LEU A 294 20.60 12.51 -8.30
C LEU A 294 19.33 13.36 -8.28
N PHE A 295 19.28 14.44 -9.06
CA PHE A 295 18.12 15.34 -9.05
C PHE A 295 16.87 14.68 -9.65
N PHE A 296 17.03 13.77 -10.61
CA PHE A 296 15.93 12.95 -11.09
C PHE A 296 15.34 12.09 -9.98
N THR A 297 16.19 11.38 -9.21
CA THR A 297 15.75 10.55 -8.08
C THR A 297 14.97 11.36 -7.06
N PHE A 298 15.48 12.52 -6.64
CA PHE A 298 14.76 13.38 -5.68
C PHE A 298 13.53 14.07 -6.28
N GLY A 299 13.51 14.29 -7.59
CA GLY A 299 12.31 14.70 -8.32
C GLY A 299 11.21 13.64 -8.25
N GLN A 300 11.57 12.36 -8.40
CA GLN A 300 10.64 11.23 -8.24
C GLN A 300 10.17 11.10 -6.79
N VAL A 301 11.07 11.13 -5.81
CA VAL A 301 10.70 11.11 -4.37
C VAL A 301 9.67 12.18 -4.04
N ALA A 302 9.92 13.42 -4.47
CA ALA A 302 9.00 14.54 -4.25
C ALA A 302 7.63 14.30 -4.91
N SER A 303 7.63 13.85 -6.16
CA SER A 303 6.41 13.56 -6.95
C SER A 303 5.60 12.40 -6.35
N HIS A 304 6.25 11.29 -6.02
CA HIS A 304 5.61 10.10 -5.46
C HIS A 304 5.13 10.32 -4.03
N THR A 305 5.84 11.12 -3.22
CA THR A 305 5.36 11.55 -1.89
C THR A 305 4.07 12.34 -2.00
N GLN A 306 4.02 13.32 -2.92
CA GLN A 306 2.80 14.08 -3.18
C GLN A 306 1.66 13.18 -3.66
N SER A 307 1.93 12.33 -4.67
CA SER A 307 0.95 11.41 -5.24
C SER A 307 0.38 10.45 -4.19
N LEU A 308 1.22 9.93 -3.29
CA LEU A 308 0.78 9.05 -2.22
C LEU A 308 -0.10 9.80 -1.20
N SER A 309 0.28 11.03 -0.81
CA SER A 309 -0.55 11.84 0.07
C SER A 309 -1.93 12.12 -0.53
N GLU A 310 -1.99 12.47 -1.82
CA GLU A 310 -3.25 12.71 -2.53
C GLU A 310 -4.08 11.43 -2.63
N LYS A 311 -3.45 10.29 -2.93
CA LYS A 311 -4.08 8.97 -2.96
C LYS A 311 -4.68 8.61 -1.61
N ASN A 312 -3.95 8.83 -0.51
CA ASN A 312 -4.44 8.58 0.84
C ASN A 312 -5.66 9.43 1.20
N SER A 313 -5.61 10.73 0.91
CA SER A 313 -6.76 11.61 1.11
C SER A 313 -7.97 11.15 0.28
N SER A 314 -7.76 10.72 -0.97
CA SER A 314 -8.83 10.14 -1.79
C SER A 314 -9.36 8.82 -1.20
N SER A 315 -8.49 7.95 -0.68
CA SER A 315 -8.87 6.67 -0.10
C SER A 315 -9.69 6.86 1.17
N ALA A 316 -9.27 7.74 2.08
CA ALA A 316 -10.02 8.09 3.29
C ALA A 316 -11.44 8.59 2.95
N ASN A 317 -11.56 9.49 1.97
CA ASN A 317 -12.85 9.98 1.48
C ASN A 317 -13.74 8.88 0.89
N ARG A 318 -13.15 7.95 0.13
CA ARG A 318 -13.88 6.79 -0.45
C ARG A 318 -14.37 5.84 0.65
N ILE A 319 -13.53 5.54 1.64
CA ILE A 319 -13.89 4.69 2.79
C ILE A 319 -15.03 5.35 3.57
N SER A 320 -14.91 6.64 3.90
CA SER A 320 -15.96 7.40 4.60
C SER A 320 -17.29 7.39 3.84
N SER A 321 -17.25 7.58 2.52
CA SER A 321 -18.42 7.51 1.64
C SER A 321 -19.03 6.11 1.61
N SER A 322 -18.20 5.07 1.47
CA SER A 322 -18.62 3.66 1.48
C SER A 322 -19.29 3.28 2.80
N LEU A 323 -18.70 3.64 3.94
CA LEU A 323 -19.29 3.41 5.27
C LEU A 323 -20.64 4.13 5.45
N THR A 324 -20.80 5.29 4.83
CA THR A 324 -22.07 6.03 4.84
C THR A 324 -23.13 5.37 3.97
N GLN A 325 -22.76 4.89 2.79
CA GLN A 325 -23.64 4.09 1.92
C GLN A 325 -24.07 2.80 2.64
N LEU A 326 -23.13 2.04 3.21
CA LEU A 326 -23.42 0.82 3.96
C LEU A 326 -24.36 1.09 5.14
N SER A 327 -24.19 2.21 5.83
CA SER A 327 -25.13 2.61 6.90
C SER A 327 -26.55 2.85 6.36
N GLY A 328 -26.69 3.43 5.16
CA GLY A 328 -27.96 3.56 4.46
C GLY A 328 -28.59 2.20 4.12
N GLU A 329 -27.82 1.31 3.50
CA GLU A 329 -28.26 -0.05 3.13
C GLU A 329 -28.68 -0.88 4.35
N VAL A 330 -27.92 -0.81 5.46
CA VAL A 330 -28.28 -1.45 6.73
C VAL A 330 -29.65 -0.95 7.21
N ASN A 331 -29.91 0.36 7.16
CA ASN A 331 -31.19 0.92 7.59
C ASN A 331 -32.35 0.46 6.70
N GLU A 332 -32.14 0.37 5.38
CA GLU A 332 -33.15 -0.12 4.45
C GLU A 332 -33.50 -1.60 4.70
N ILE A 333 -32.49 -2.46 4.81
CA ILE A 333 -32.68 -3.90 5.08
C ILE A 333 -33.32 -4.08 6.47
N SER A 334 -32.83 -3.38 7.49
CA SER A 334 -33.36 -3.46 8.85
C SER A 334 -34.82 -3.04 8.93
N LYS A 335 -35.23 -2.01 8.17
CA LYS A 335 -36.64 -1.58 8.10
C LYS A 335 -37.55 -2.66 7.51
N GLY A 336 -37.05 -3.44 6.55
CA GLY A 336 -37.75 -4.61 6.01
C GLY A 336 -37.84 -5.74 7.03
N LEU A 337 -36.75 -6.01 7.76
CA LEU A 337 -36.69 -7.08 8.77
C LEU A 337 -37.52 -6.79 10.02
N SER A 338 -37.57 -5.54 10.50
CA SER A 338 -38.34 -5.16 11.70
C SER A 338 -39.85 -5.36 11.58
N GLN A 339 -40.36 -5.62 10.37
CA GLN A 339 -41.76 -5.93 10.12
C GLN A 339 -42.09 -7.42 10.32
N ILE A 340 -41.07 -8.28 10.51
CA ILE A 340 -41.25 -9.73 10.71
C ILE A 340 -41.72 -9.99 12.15
N PRO A 341 -42.85 -10.70 12.38
CA PRO A 341 -43.31 -11.06 13.71
C PRO A 341 -42.29 -11.96 14.45
N PRO A 342 -42.05 -11.76 15.76
CA PRO A 342 -41.24 -12.66 16.58
C PRO A 342 -41.98 -14.01 16.71
N GLY A 343 -41.46 -15.07 16.07
CA GLY A 343 -42.10 -16.40 16.06
C GLY A 343 -41.86 -17.21 14.77
N LEU A 344 -41.38 -16.56 13.70
CA LEU A 344 -41.17 -17.20 12.39
C LEU A 344 -39.74 -17.73 12.17
N GLN A 345 -38.96 -17.85 13.23
CA GLN A 345 -37.65 -18.53 13.21
C GLN A 345 -37.76 -19.96 12.62
N SER A 346 -38.93 -20.59 12.72
CA SER A 346 -39.22 -21.91 12.13
C SER A 346 -39.27 -21.95 10.60
N LEU A 347 -39.56 -20.83 9.91
CA LEU A 347 -39.47 -20.76 8.44
C LEU A 347 -38.03 -20.77 7.94
N TYR A 348 -37.07 -20.35 8.78
CA TYR A 348 -35.63 -20.44 8.47
C TYR A 348 -35.12 -21.88 8.54
N LEU A 349 -35.86 -22.77 9.20
CA LEU A 349 -35.51 -24.19 9.40
C LEU A 349 -36.30 -25.14 8.49
N MET A 350 -37.22 -24.65 7.65
CA MET A 350 -37.89 -25.52 6.68
C MET A 350 -36.83 -26.08 5.71
N PRO A 351 -36.63 -27.41 5.66
CA PRO A 351 -35.69 -28.01 4.72
C PRO A 351 -36.16 -27.67 3.31
N GLN A 352 -35.33 -26.96 2.55
CA GLN A 352 -35.61 -26.77 1.13
C GLN A 352 -35.47 -28.14 0.46
N GLU A 353 -36.59 -28.84 0.25
CA GLU A 353 -36.67 -30.10 -0.52
C GLU A 353 -36.22 -29.94 -2.00
N SER A 354 -35.77 -28.75 -2.42
CA SER A 354 -35.26 -28.48 -3.76
C SER A 354 -33.77 -28.11 -3.80
N GLY A 355 -32.92 -28.78 -3.00
CA GLY A 355 -31.55 -29.20 -3.37
C GLY A 355 -30.58 -28.29 -4.15
N LYS A 356 -30.74 -26.96 -4.22
CA LYS A 356 -29.91 -26.09 -5.09
C LYS A 356 -29.44 -24.78 -4.49
N LEU A 357 -29.48 -24.62 -3.17
CA LEU A 357 -28.72 -23.58 -2.49
C LEU A 357 -27.72 -24.25 -1.55
N THR A 358 -26.53 -24.49 -2.10
CA THR A 358 -25.34 -24.90 -1.35
C THR A 358 -25.20 -24.02 -0.11
N THR A 359 -25.32 -24.65 1.06
CA THR A 359 -24.97 -24.10 2.37
C THR A 359 -23.45 -23.97 2.42
N ALA A 360 -22.93 -22.88 1.89
CA ALA A 360 -21.60 -22.41 2.25
C ALA A 360 -21.68 -21.81 3.66
N ASP A 361 -20.64 -22.05 4.47
CA ASP A 361 -20.52 -21.95 5.94
C ASP A 361 -20.79 -20.59 6.63
N PHE A 362 -21.54 -19.67 6.01
CA PHE A 362 -21.90 -18.39 6.62
C PHE A 362 -23.19 -18.51 7.42
N ALA A 363 -23.07 -18.50 8.76
CA ALA A 363 -24.21 -18.42 9.66
C ALA A 363 -25.03 -17.15 9.36
N LEU A 364 -26.33 -17.33 9.07
CA LEU A 364 -27.23 -16.20 8.86
C LEU A 364 -27.34 -15.42 10.19
N ILE A 365 -27.08 -14.11 10.16
CA ILE A 365 -27.28 -13.28 11.36
C ILE A 365 -28.77 -13.15 11.60
N GLU A 366 -29.25 -13.49 12.80
CA GLU A 366 -30.68 -13.39 13.14
C GLU A 366 -31.24 -11.98 12.87
N PRO A 367 -32.49 -11.86 12.37
CA PRO A 367 -33.09 -10.57 12.02
C PRO A 367 -33.04 -9.54 13.15
N ASP A 368 -33.23 -9.98 14.39
CA ASP A 368 -33.27 -9.13 15.59
C ASP A 368 -31.90 -8.51 15.89
N ASN A 369 -30.81 -9.21 15.55
CA ASN A 369 -29.43 -8.78 15.79
C ASN A 369 -28.79 -8.12 14.55
N PHE A 370 -29.44 -8.18 13.39
CA PHE A 370 -28.89 -7.69 12.12
C PHE A 370 -28.45 -6.23 12.19
N ARG A 371 -29.34 -5.34 12.65
CA ARG A 371 -29.05 -3.90 12.71
C ARG A 371 -27.90 -3.61 13.66
N GLU A 372 -27.91 -4.19 14.85
CA GLU A 372 -26.90 -3.97 15.88
C GLU A 372 -25.53 -4.47 15.41
N HIS A 373 -25.47 -5.67 14.84
CA HIS A 373 -24.24 -6.26 14.32
C HIS A 373 -23.57 -5.37 13.27
N PHE A 374 -24.30 -5.01 12.20
CA PHE A 374 -23.72 -4.21 11.12
C PHE A 374 -23.45 -2.76 11.53
N THR A 375 -24.34 -2.14 12.31
CA THR A 375 -24.11 -0.77 12.80
C THR A 375 -22.90 -0.71 13.74
N GLY A 376 -22.72 -1.71 14.60
CA GLY A 376 -21.56 -1.84 15.47
C GLY A 376 -20.24 -1.94 14.69
N ARG A 377 -20.18 -2.81 13.67
CA ARG A 377 -19.01 -2.93 12.78
C ARG A 377 -18.73 -1.64 12.01
N ILE A 378 -19.75 -0.98 11.45
CA ILE A 378 -19.60 0.34 10.80
C ILE A 378 -19.02 1.37 11.79
N GLY A 379 -19.52 1.39 13.03
CA GLY A 379 -19.03 2.29 14.08
C GLY A 379 -17.55 2.05 14.41
N GLN A 380 -17.12 0.79 14.52
CA GLN A 380 -15.72 0.43 14.73
C GLN A 380 -14.83 0.91 13.57
N LEU A 381 -15.24 0.68 12.31
CA LEU A 381 -14.48 1.13 11.14
C LEU A 381 -14.41 2.66 11.05
N ARG A 382 -15.49 3.38 11.36
CA ARG A 382 -15.47 4.85 11.44
C ARG A 382 -14.51 5.36 12.52
N SER A 383 -14.52 4.73 13.68
CA SER A 383 -13.61 5.08 14.78
C SER A 383 -12.15 4.89 14.38
N ARG A 384 -11.81 3.73 13.78
CA ARG A 384 -10.46 3.47 13.27
C ARG A 384 -10.03 4.45 12.19
N LEU A 385 -10.92 4.76 11.23
CA LEU A 385 -10.64 5.78 10.21
C LEU A 385 -10.35 7.14 10.84
N HIS A 386 -11.15 7.56 11.82
CA HIS A 386 -10.95 8.83 12.52
C HIS A 386 -9.62 8.87 13.28
N ILE A 387 -9.28 7.80 14.00
CA ILE A 387 -7.99 7.67 14.70
C ILE A 387 -6.81 7.75 13.72
N ALA A 388 -6.94 7.12 12.55
CA ALA A 388 -5.91 7.17 11.51
C ALA A 388 -5.74 8.59 10.93
N GLU A 389 -6.84 9.29 10.63
CA GLU A 389 -6.84 10.68 10.14
C GLU A 389 -6.27 11.65 11.19
N GLU A 390 -6.73 11.55 12.45
CA GLU A 390 -6.24 12.37 13.55
C GLU A 390 -4.75 12.12 13.79
N GLY A 391 -4.33 10.85 13.80
CA GLY A 391 -2.93 10.49 13.96
C GLY A 391 -2.03 11.08 12.86
N ARG A 392 -2.52 11.16 11.62
CA ARG A 392 -1.77 11.78 10.52
C ARG A 392 -1.66 13.30 10.66
N VAL A 393 -2.73 13.96 11.11
CA VAL A 393 -2.77 15.41 11.34
C VAL A 393 -1.89 15.82 12.53
N LEU A 394 -1.90 15.02 13.61
CA LEU A 394 -1.07 15.24 14.79
C LEU A 394 0.39 14.81 14.61
N GLY A 395 0.72 14.15 13.50
CA GLY A 395 2.05 13.62 13.23
C GLY A 395 2.45 12.41 14.09
N SER A 396 1.48 11.78 14.77
CA SER A 396 1.69 10.54 15.52
C SER A 396 1.59 9.28 14.65
N SER A 397 1.06 9.41 13.44
CA SER A 397 1.06 8.38 12.40
C SER A 397 1.90 8.83 11.20
N THR A 398 2.83 7.97 10.81
CA THR A 398 3.70 8.15 9.63
C THR A 398 2.91 7.94 8.34
N LEU A 399 3.44 8.44 7.22
CA LEU A 399 2.79 8.29 5.93
C LEU A 399 2.57 6.82 5.55
N GLY A 400 3.57 5.96 5.81
CA GLY A 400 3.50 4.52 5.56
C GLY A 400 2.46 3.80 6.40
N LYS A 401 2.43 4.05 7.72
CA LYS A 401 1.41 3.47 8.62
C LYS A 401 0.01 3.94 8.26
N TYR A 402 -0.16 5.23 7.97
CA TYR A 402 -1.46 5.78 7.58
C TYR A 402 -1.99 5.12 6.30
N SER A 403 -1.16 4.99 5.27
CA SER A 403 -1.57 4.33 4.01
C SER A 403 -1.92 2.86 4.22
N SER A 404 -1.14 2.14 5.03
CA SER A 404 -1.39 0.74 5.36
C SER A 404 -2.71 0.55 6.13
N GLU A 405 -2.98 1.42 7.10
CA GLU A 405 -4.24 1.41 7.85
C GLU A 405 -5.44 1.71 6.95
N LEU A 406 -5.31 2.67 6.02
CA LEU A 406 -6.36 2.95 5.03
C LEU A 406 -6.62 1.77 4.10
N LEU A 407 -5.57 1.04 3.69
CA LEU A 407 -5.72 -0.17 2.89
C LEU A 407 -6.49 -1.25 3.67
N GLY A 408 -6.12 -1.48 4.92
CA GLY A 408 -6.82 -2.41 5.82
C GLY A 408 -8.30 -2.03 6.00
N LEU A 409 -8.57 -0.76 6.28
CA LEU A 409 -9.94 -0.24 6.41
C LEU A 409 -10.75 -0.38 5.11
N SER A 410 -10.13 -0.21 3.95
CA SER A 410 -10.79 -0.42 2.66
C SER A 410 -11.16 -1.88 2.43
N ILE A 411 -10.29 -2.82 2.82
CA ILE A 411 -10.57 -4.26 2.74
C ILE A 411 -11.70 -4.63 3.70
N ASP A 412 -11.63 -4.15 4.95
CA ASP A 412 -12.65 -4.42 5.97
C ASP A 412 -14.03 -3.85 5.56
N ALA A 413 -14.05 -2.65 4.96
CA ALA A 413 -15.28 -2.05 4.44
C ALA A 413 -15.85 -2.82 3.24
N ALA A 414 -15.00 -3.33 2.35
CA ALA A 414 -15.41 -4.18 1.23
C ALA A 414 -15.98 -5.52 1.72
N GLN A 415 -15.33 -6.15 2.71
CA GLN A 415 -15.83 -7.37 3.34
C GLN A 415 -17.19 -7.13 4.01
N LEU A 416 -17.34 -6.02 4.74
CA LEU A 416 -18.60 -5.65 5.37
C LEU A 416 -19.72 -5.45 4.34
N SER A 417 -19.40 -4.84 3.19
CA SER A 417 -20.33 -4.69 2.06
C SER A 417 -20.74 -6.04 1.49
N PHE A 418 -19.78 -6.96 1.31
CA PHE A 418 -20.07 -8.32 0.86
C PHE A 418 -20.97 -9.05 1.85
N ASP A 419 -20.64 -9.03 3.14
CA ASP A 419 -21.45 -9.65 4.21
C ASP A 419 -22.88 -9.08 4.24
N LEU A 420 -23.02 -7.76 4.09
CA LEU A 420 -24.31 -7.08 4.07
C LEU A 420 -25.15 -7.49 2.86
N ASN A 421 -24.54 -7.49 1.66
CA ASN A 421 -25.19 -7.89 0.43
C ASN A 421 -25.58 -9.37 0.44
N TYR A 422 -24.71 -10.24 0.96
CA TYR A 422 -25.00 -11.66 1.11
C TYR A 422 -26.23 -11.87 2.00
N ASN A 423 -26.23 -11.31 3.21
CA ASN A 423 -27.37 -11.43 4.12
C ASN A 423 -28.63 -10.79 3.52
N GLY A 424 -28.54 -9.59 2.95
CA GLY A 424 -29.65 -8.89 2.30
C GLY A 424 -30.25 -9.67 1.11
N SER A 425 -29.42 -10.38 0.34
CA SER A 425 -29.89 -11.23 -0.77
C SER A 425 -30.61 -12.49 -0.27
N ARG A 426 -30.11 -13.11 0.80
CA ARG A 426 -30.76 -14.26 1.43
C ARG A 426 -32.12 -13.88 2.01
N TYR A 427 -32.21 -12.74 2.68
CA TYR A 427 -33.49 -12.22 3.18
C TYR A 427 -34.51 -11.96 2.06
N ARG A 428 -34.05 -11.42 0.92
CA ARG A 428 -34.90 -11.29 -0.28
C ARG A 428 -35.36 -12.64 -0.83
N ALA A 429 -34.46 -13.62 -0.94
CA ALA A 429 -34.77 -14.96 -1.42
C ALA A 429 -35.77 -15.71 -0.52
N ILE A 430 -35.70 -15.49 0.81
CA ILE A 430 -36.71 -16.01 1.75
C ILE A 430 -38.06 -15.35 1.45
N GLY A 431 -38.11 -14.03 1.24
CA GLY A 431 -39.31 -13.32 0.81
C GLY A 431 -39.93 -13.90 -0.47
N ASP A 432 -39.11 -14.12 -1.50
CA ASP A 432 -39.57 -14.70 -2.78
C ASP A 432 -40.09 -16.13 -2.63
N SER A 433 -39.39 -16.96 -1.85
CA SER A 433 -39.81 -18.32 -1.52
C SER A 433 -41.16 -18.32 -0.80
N CYS A 434 -41.36 -17.37 0.11
CA CYS A 434 -42.60 -17.22 0.85
C CYS A 434 -43.78 -16.85 -0.08
N ILE A 435 -43.57 -15.95 -1.04
CA ILE A 435 -44.59 -15.64 -2.07
C ILE A 435 -44.91 -16.89 -2.91
N SER A 436 -43.90 -17.70 -3.25
CA SER A 436 -44.10 -18.95 -3.98
C SER A 436 -44.96 -19.94 -3.19
N VAL A 437 -44.63 -20.18 -1.91
CA VAL A 437 -45.42 -21.05 -1.02
C VAL A 437 -46.84 -20.52 -0.86
N SER A 438 -47.02 -19.20 -0.74
CA SER A 438 -48.36 -18.59 -0.65
C SER A 438 -49.21 -18.82 -1.91
N ARG A 439 -48.60 -18.81 -3.10
CA ARG A 439 -49.29 -19.19 -4.36
C ARG A 439 -49.67 -20.67 -4.36
N GLU A 440 -48.79 -21.53 -3.88
CA GLU A 440 -49.09 -22.97 -3.77
C GLU A 440 -50.26 -23.22 -2.80
N ILE A 441 -50.25 -22.55 -1.64
CA ILE A 441 -51.35 -22.58 -0.67
C ILE A 441 -52.66 -22.17 -1.33
N LYS A 442 -52.68 -21.08 -2.10
CA LYS A 442 -53.86 -20.64 -2.85
C LYS A 442 -54.39 -21.72 -3.80
N SER A 443 -53.49 -22.47 -4.45
CA SER A 443 -53.88 -23.60 -5.30
C SER A 443 -54.43 -24.79 -4.50
N ARG A 444 -53.83 -25.10 -3.34
CA ARG A 444 -54.25 -26.21 -2.47
C ARG A 444 -55.63 -25.97 -1.87
N ILE A 445 -55.91 -24.76 -1.40
CA ILE A 445 -57.23 -24.41 -0.84
C ILE A 445 -58.33 -24.35 -1.91
N ALA A 446 -57.97 -24.20 -3.19
CA ALA A 446 -58.93 -24.28 -4.29
C ALA A 446 -59.30 -25.72 -4.68
N ALA A 447 -58.58 -26.73 -4.18
CA ALA A 447 -58.87 -28.13 -4.45
C ALA A 447 -60.09 -28.66 -3.66
N LYS A 448 -60.74 -29.71 -4.19
CA LYS A 448 -61.91 -30.37 -3.58
C LYS A 448 -61.72 -30.79 -2.13
N GLY A 449 -60.49 -31.11 -1.72
CA GLY A 449 -60.16 -31.48 -0.34
C GLY A 449 -60.37 -30.35 0.68
N PHE A 450 -60.65 -29.12 0.25
CA PHE A 450 -60.98 -27.95 1.08
C PHE A 450 -62.38 -27.39 0.78
N GLU A 451 -63.28 -28.21 0.21
CA GLU A 451 -64.71 -27.91 0.15
C GLU A 451 -65.37 -28.37 1.46
N SER A 452 -65.99 -27.43 2.16
CA SER A 452 -66.68 -27.68 3.43
C SER A 452 -67.96 -26.85 3.43
N GLU A 453 -69.06 -27.44 3.91
CA GLU A 453 -70.30 -26.71 4.17
C GLU A 453 -70.24 -25.92 5.48
N ASN A 454 -69.16 -26.10 6.28
CA ASN A 454 -68.99 -25.35 7.50
C ASN A 454 -68.74 -23.86 7.18
N PRO A 455 -69.63 -22.94 7.61
CA PRO A 455 -69.53 -21.51 7.30
C PRO A 455 -68.20 -20.89 7.73
N LEU A 456 -67.56 -21.47 8.74
CA LEU A 456 -66.30 -20.97 9.24
C LEU A 456 -65.11 -21.30 8.34
N VAL A 457 -65.05 -22.54 7.86
CA VAL A 457 -64.01 -22.97 6.92
C VAL A 457 -64.09 -22.11 5.65
N ILE A 458 -65.31 -21.80 5.20
CA ILE A 458 -65.56 -20.89 4.07
C ILE A 458 -65.00 -19.48 4.37
N ALA A 459 -65.35 -18.89 5.52
CA ALA A 459 -64.89 -17.54 5.89
C ALA A 459 -63.36 -17.46 6.06
N MET A 460 -62.71 -18.47 6.65
CA MET A 460 -61.25 -18.53 6.81
C MET A 460 -60.55 -18.68 5.47
N LYS A 461 -61.11 -19.50 4.57
CA LYS A 461 -60.62 -19.67 3.20
C LYS A 461 -60.67 -18.36 2.42
N GLU A 462 -61.78 -17.62 2.48
CA GLU A 462 -61.92 -16.30 1.84
C GLU A 462 -60.91 -15.29 2.41
N ARG A 463 -60.74 -15.25 3.74
CA ARG A 463 -59.77 -14.38 4.40
C ARG A 463 -58.33 -14.70 3.99
N LEU A 464 -57.97 -15.98 3.93
CA LEU A 464 -56.66 -16.43 3.47
C LEU A 464 -56.42 -16.04 2.00
N VAL A 465 -57.42 -16.20 1.13
CA VAL A 465 -57.33 -15.77 -0.28
C VAL A 465 -57.10 -14.25 -0.39
N LEU A 466 -57.84 -13.45 0.39
CA LEU A 466 -57.65 -12.00 0.43
C LEU A 466 -56.24 -11.62 0.89
N GLN A 467 -55.72 -12.28 1.93
CA GLN A 467 -54.36 -12.05 2.41
C GLN A 467 -53.30 -12.42 1.37
N ILE A 468 -53.44 -13.58 0.71
CA ILE A 468 -52.51 -14.01 -0.33
C ILE A 468 -52.56 -13.05 -1.53
N ASN A 469 -53.73 -12.53 -1.89
CA ASN A 469 -53.88 -11.56 -2.99
C ASN A 469 -53.30 -10.18 -2.65
N ALA A 470 -53.23 -9.84 -1.36
CA ALA A 470 -52.64 -8.59 -0.89
C ALA A 470 -51.10 -8.65 -0.80
N LEU A 471 -50.48 -9.82 -1.00
CA LEU A 471 -49.02 -9.97 -0.98
C LEU A 471 -48.38 -9.16 -2.11
N SER A 472 -47.49 -8.25 -1.73
CA SER A 472 -46.64 -7.50 -2.66
C SER A 472 -45.16 -7.82 -2.42
N PRO A 473 -44.29 -7.65 -3.43
CA PRO A 473 -42.85 -7.79 -3.27
C PRO A 473 -42.25 -6.87 -2.18
N ALA A 474 -42.89 -5.72 -1.91
CA ALA A 474 -42.40 -4.71 -0.96
C ALA A 474 -42.81 -4.97 0.51
N SER A 475 -43.82 -5.81 0.75
CA SER A 475 -44.40 -6.14 2.07
C SER A 475 -44.33 -7.63 2.42
N GLY A 476 -43.57 -8.39 1.61
CA GLY A 476 -43.76 -9.82 1.38
C GLY A 476 -43.60 -10.71 2.60
N LEU A 477 -42.62 -10.48 3.46
CA LEU A 477 -42.30 -11.42 4.55
C LEU A 477 -43.32 -11.42 5.69
N ALA A 478 -43.73 -10.24 6.17
CA ALA A 478 -44.69 -10.10 7.26
C ALA A 478 -46.12 -10.51 6.85
N GLN A 479 -46.54 -10.12 5.65
CA GLN A 479 -47.85 -10.53 5.13
C GLN A 479 -47.88 -12.01 4.77
N CYS A 480 -46.76 -12.55 4.29
CA CYS A 480 -46.67 -13.97 3.96
C CYS A 480 -46.74 -14.83 5.21
N SER A 481 -46.11 -14.40 6.31
CA SER A 481 -46.23 -15.13 7.56
C SER A 481 -47.67 -15.19 8.07
N ALA A 482 -48.39 -14.08 7.99
CA ALA A 482 -49.79 -14.02 8.40
C ALA A 482 -50.65 -14.96 7.54
N ALA A 483 -50.37 -15.06 6.24
CA ALA A 483 -51.03 -16.02 5.34
C ALA A 483 -50.69 -17.48 5.69
N LEU A 484 -49.44 -17.78 6.04
CA LEU A 484 -49.01 -19.13 6.44
C LEU A 484 -49.67 -19.59 7.76
N GLU A 485 -49.78 -18.70 8.75
CA GLU A 485 -50.49 -18.98 10.00
C GLU A 485 -52.00 -19.21 9.76
N LEU A 486 -52.62 -18.40 8.90
CA LEU A 486 -54.03 -18.58 8.52
C LEU A 486 -54.25 -19.90 7.78
N PHE A 487 -53.31 -20.32 6.95
CA PHE A 487 -53.37 -21.62 6.27
C PHE A 487 -53.21 -22.80 7.23
N SER A 488 -52.24 -22.76 8.14
CA SER A 488 -52.08 -23.79 9.18
C SER A 488 -53.35 -23.91 10.04
N SER A 489 -53.93 -22.76 10.42
CA SER A 489 -55.19 -22.73 11.17
C SER A 489 -56.33 -23.37 10.37
N LEU A 490 -56.48 -23.01 9.09
CA LEU A 490 -57.47 -23.60 8.18
C LEU A 490 -57.30 -25.13 8.05
N GLN A 491 -56.06 -25.63 7.93
CA GLN A 491 -55.79 -27.07 7.89
C GLN A 491 -56.24 -27.77 9.18
N GLY A 492 -56.01 -27.16 10.34
CA GLY A 492 -56.50 -27.70 11.61
C GLY A 492 -58.02 -27.80 11.66
N TYR A 493 -58.73 -26.76 11.22
CA TYR A 493 -60.20 -26.76 11.16
C TYR A 493 -60.78 -27.82 10.20
N MET A 494 -60.05 -28.15 9.14
CA MET A 494 -60.42 -29.20 8.18
C MET A 494 -60.25 -30.62 8.75
N GLN A 495 -59.41 -30.82 9.77
CA GLN A 495 -59.08 -32.14 10.33
C GLN A 495 -59.96 -32.53 11.53
N GLU A 496 -60.69 -31.60 12.15
CA GLU A 496 -61.52 -31.87 13.33
C GLU A 496 -63.01 -32.00 13.00
N LEU A 497 -63.66 -33.04 13.55
CA LEU A 497 -65.08 -33.38 13.34
C LEU A 497 -66.07 -32.33 13.87
N ASN A 498 -65.65 -31.39 14.72
CA ASN A 498 -66.53 -30.40 15.35
C ASN A 498 -65.91 -28.98 15.36
N ALA A 499 -65.82 -28.37 14.18
CA ALA A 499 -65.18 -27.07 13.98
C ALA A 499 -65.80 -25.91 14.79
N GLU A 500 -67.11 -25.95 15.08
CA GLU A 500 -67.76 -24.96 15.96
C GLU A 500 -67.26 -25.04 17.41
N GLU A 501 -66.97 -26.25 17.89
CA GLU A 501 -66.50 -26.52 19.24
C GLU A 501 -65.02 -26.17 19.40
N ARG A 502 -64.22 -26.37 18.34
CA ARG A 502 -62.85 -25.85 18.25
C ARG A 502 -62.85 -24.32 18.25
N GLN A 503 -63.72 -23.68 17.46
CA GLN A 503 -63.74 -22.23 17.41
C GLN A 503 -64.25 -21.59 18.70
N ALA A 504 -65.24 -22.20 19.35
CA ALA A 504 -65.66 -21.78 20.68
C ALA A 504 -64.52 -21.90 21.70
N ARG A 505 -63.64 -22.91 21.57
CA ARG A 505 -62.40 -23.01 22.35
C ARG A 505 -61.43 -21.89 21.99
N GLU A 506 -61.13 -21.66 20.72
CA GLU A 506 -60.21 -20.59 20.28
C GLU A 506 -60.68 -19.17 20.67
N ILE A 507 -61.99 -18.89 20.60
CA ILE A 507 -62.57 -17.63 21.06
C ILE A 507 -62.42 -17.51 22.58
N ASN A 508 -62.67 -18.58 23.34
CA ASN A 508 -62.45 -18.57 24.79
C ASN A 508 -60.97 -18.39 25.14
N ASP A 509 -60.07 -19.06 24.43
CA ASP A 509 -58.64 -18.97 24.65
C ASP A 509 -58.14 -17.56 24.31
N CYS A 510 -58.67 -16.95 23.26
CA CYS A 510 -58.44 -15.55 22.94
C CYS A 510 -58.94 -14.62 24.05
N ILE A 511 -60.19 -14.77 24.49
CA ILE A 511 -60.76 -13.96 25.60
C ILE A 511 -59.94 -14.12 26.87
N ASN A 512 -59.56 -15.34 27.21
CA ASN A 512 -58.73 -15.65 28.37
C ASN A 512 -57.33 -15.04 28.24
N SER A 513 -56.75 -15.07 27.04
CA SER A 513 -55.45 -14.46 26.75
C SER A 513 -55.50 -12.94 26.89
N VAL A 514 -56.54 -12.28 26.35
CA VAL A 514 -56.76 -10.83 26.54
C VAL A 514 -56.95 -10.49 28.02
N ARG A 515 -57.76 -11.27 28.77
CA ARG A 515 -57.93 -11.08 30.22
C ARG A 515 -56.62 -11.21 30.97
N GLN A 516 -55.77 -12.17 30.61
CA GLN A 516 -54.46 -12.31 31.24
C GLN A 516 -53.57 -11.09 30.99
N MET A 517 -53.56 -10.54 29.76
CA MET A 517 -52.82 -9.32 29.46
C MET A 517 -53.39 -8.09 30.18
N LEU A 518 -54.72 -7.98 30.31
CA LEU A 518 -55.37 -6.88 31.02
C LEU A 518 -55.18 -6.93 32.54
N LYS A 519 -54.95 -8.11 33.13
CA LYS A 519 -54.50 -8.21 34.53
C LYS A 519 -53.13 -7.56 34.74
N PHE A 520 -52.31 -7.51 33.70
CA PHE A 520 -50.97 -6.92 33.74
C PHE A 520 -51.02 -5.41 33.52
N ASN A 521 -51.67 -4.96 32.43
CA ASN A 521 -51.80 -3.55 32.09
C ASN A 521 -53.29 -3.21 31.92
N PRO A 522 -53.97 -2.71 32.98
CA PRO A 522 -55.40 -2.46 32.94
C PRO A 522 -55.74 -1.33 31.96
N SER A 523 -56.34 -1.67 30.84
CA SER A 523 -56.80 -0.72 29.83
C SER A 523 -58.32 -0.67 29.82
N ARG A 524 -58.89 0.42 30.34
CA ARG A 524 -60.36 0.61 30.41
C ARG A 524 -61.02 0.51 29.03
N ALA A 525 -60.33 0.94 27.98
CA ALA A 525 -60.84 0.88 26.61
C ALA A 525 -60.93 -0.56 26.09
N ILE A 526 -59.87 -1.35 26.28
CA ILE A 526 -59.83 -2.76 25.88
C ILE A 526 -60.78 -3.60 26.75
N GLU A 527 -60.84 -3.34 28.05
CA GLU A 527 -61.72 -4.04 28.99
C GLU A 527 -63.21 -3.80 28.68
N SER A 528 -63.58 -2.58 28.31
CA SER A 528 -64.94 -2.25 27.85
C SER A 528 -65.32 -3.01 26.57
N ARG A 529 -64.40 -3.09 25.61
CA ARG A 529 -64.60 -3.83 24.34
C ARG A 529 -64.65 -5.34 24.56
N LEU A 530 -63.78 -5.89 25.42
CA LEU A 530 -63.80 -7.29 25.81
C LEU A 530 -65.10 -7.67 26.51
N SER A 531 -65.55 -6.84 27.47
CA SER A 531 -66.83 -7.03 28.16
C SER A 531 -68.02 -7.00 27.20
N SER A 532 -67.95 -6.17 26.15
CA SER A 532 -68.97 -6.13 25.10
C SER A 532 -68.96 -7.39 24.24
N LEU A 533 -67.78 -7.94 23.96
CA LEU A 533 -67.61 -9.21 23.24
C LEU A 533 -68.14 -10.40 24.05
N GLU A 534 -67.91 -10.42 25.35
CA GLU A 534 -68.34 -11.49 26.27
C GLU A 534 -69.87 -11.56 26.47
N ARG A 535 -70.59 -10.45 26.23
CA ARG A 535 -72.06 -10.42 26.25
C ARG A 535 -72.69 -11.17 25.07
N ILE A 536 -71.91 -11.49 24.04
CA ILE A 536 -72.38 -12.29 22.91
C ILE A 536 -72.42 -13.75 23.37
N GLY A 537 -73.60 -14.24 23.74
CA GLY A 537 -73.81 -15.57 24.30
C GLY A 537 -73.59 -16.71 23.30
N ARG A 538 -73.24 -17.89 23.82
CA ARG A 538 -73.17 -19.15 23.03
C ARG A 538 -74.57 -19.71 22.80
N PRO A 539 -74.84 -20.36 21.64
CA PRO A 539 -73.99 -20.45 20.45
C PRO A 539 -73.86 -19.09 19.75
N TYR A 540 -72.67 -18.77 19.27
CA TYR A 540 -72.41 -17.47 18.64
C TYR A 540 -73.12 -17.40 17.28
N SER A 541 -73.86 -16.31 17.03
CA SER A 541 -74.58 -16.10 15.76
C SER A 541 -73.64 -15.92 14.56
N ASN A 542 -72.42 -15.41 14.81
CA ASN A 542 -71.35 -15.29 13.83
C ASN A 542 -70.00 -15.49 14.53
N PRO A 543 -69.55 -16.74 14.73
CA PRO A 543 -68.35 -17.02 15.51
C PRO A 543 -67.07 -16.48 14.82
N GLY A 544 -67.04 -16.36 13.49
CA GLY A 544 -65.95 -15.72 12.75
C GLY A 544 -65.78 -14.22 13.07
N LEU A 545 -66.89 -13.48 13.17
CA LEU A 545 -66.86 -12.06 13.56
C LEU A 545 -66.43 -11.90 15.03
N VAL A 546 -66.92 -12.76 15.92
CA VAL A 546 -66.55 -12.76 17.34
C VAL A 546 -65.06 -13.10 17.51
N GLY A 547 -64.56 -14.11 16.82
CA GLY A 547 -63.15 -14.49 16.83
C GLY A 547 -62.23 -13.43 16.25
N SER A 548 -62.57 -12.83 15.11
CA SER A 548 -61.78 -11.74 14.52
C SER A 548 -61.78 -10.47 15.39
N SER A 549 -62.91 -10.13 16.00
CA SER A 549 -63.01 -9.03 16.97
C SER A 549 -62.18 -9.32 18.22
N CYS A 550 -62.19 -10.56 18.72
CA CYS A 550 -61.33 -10.97 19.82
C CYS A 550 -59.84 -10.84 19.45
N LEU A 551 -59.43 -11.31 18.27
CA LEU A 551 -58.04 -11.21 17.81
C LEU A 551 -57.60 -9.75 17.63
N ALA A 552 -58.49 -8.86 17.18
CA ALA A 552 -58.18 -7.43 17.08
C ALA A 552 -57.97 -6.81 18.47
N ILE A 553 -58.87 -7.10 19.42
CA ILE A 553 -58.73 -6.69 20.83
C ILE A 553 -57.44 -7.28 21.43
N LYS A 554 -57.10 -8.53 21.09
CA LYS A 554 -55.87 -9.19 21.49
C LYS A 554 -54.63 -8.51 20.92
N GLY A 555 -54.60 -8.15 19.65
CA GLY A 555 -53.47 -7.43 19.05
C GLY A 555 -53.24 -6.05 19.69
N GLU A 556 -54.31 -5.33 20.02
CA GLU A 556 -54.22 -4.07 20.77
C GLU A 556 -53.72 -4.31 22.20
N ALA A 557 -54.24 -5.33 22.89
CA ALA A 557 -53.80 -5.71 24.22
C ALA A 557 -52.34 -6.17 24.25
N GLU A 558 -51.88 -6.92 23.24
CA GLU A 558 -50.50 -7.34 23.07
C GLU A 558 -49.58 -6.14 22.87
N LYS A 559 -49.99 -5.20 22.01
CA LYS A 559 -49.23 -3.97 21.79
C LYS A 559 -49.11 -3.17 23.08
N GLU A 560 -50.21 -2.92 23.77
CA GLU A 560 -50.19 -2.20 25.07
C GLU A 560 -49.44 -2.98 26.16
N PHE A 561 -49.44 -4.32 26.11
CA PHE A 561 -48.71 -5.17 27.04
C PHE A 561 -47.20 -5.03 26.83
N TYR A 562 -46.69 -5.23 25.61
CA TYR A 562 -45.27 -5.13 25.29
C TYR A 562 -44.76 -3.68 25.34
N ASP A 563 -45.60 -2.69 25.01
CA ASP A 563 -45.22 -1.29 25.12
C ASP A 563 -45.28 -0.75 26.55
N SER A 564 -45.89 -1.49 27.49
CA SER A 564 -46.02 -1.03 28.86
C SER A 564 -44.64 -0.83 29.52
N PRO A 565 -44.47 0.22 30.34
CA PRO A 565 -43.24 0.43 31.11
C PRO A 565 -42.87 -0.76 31.99
N GLN A 566 -43.86 -1.49 32.51
CA GLN A 566 -43.68 -2.64 33.39
C GLN A 566 -43.11 -3.85 32.64
N THR A 567 -43.61 -4.16 31.44
CA THR A 567 -43.06 -5.24 30.61
C THR A 567 -41.64 -4.92 30.17
N LYS A 568 -41.39 -3.70 29.70
CA LYS A 568 -40.04 -3.24 29.33
C LYS A 568 -39.07 -3.30 30.52
N ALA A 569 -39.54 -2.97 31.73
CA ALA A 569 -38.74 -3.10 32.94
C ALA A 569 -38.42 -4.57 33.28
N LEU A 570 -39.38 -5.49 33.13
CA LEU A 570 -39.17 -6.93 33.33
C LEU A 570 -38.23 -7.54 32.30
N GLU A 571 -38.34 -7.17 31.02
CA GLU A 571 -37.46 -7.66 29.94
C GLU A 571 -36.03 -7.13 30.11
N ALA A 572 -35.88 -5.86 30.49
CA ALA A 572 -34.59 -5.30 30.86
C ALA A 572 -34.00 -5.99 32.10
N GLY A 573 -34.82 -6.28 33.11
CA GLY A 573 -34.43 -7.05 34.28
C GLY A 573 -33.97 -8.47 33.91
N PHE A 574 -34.70 -9.15 33.03
CA PHE A 574 -34.33 -10.48 32.57
C PHE A 574 -33.01 -10.49 31.79
N SER A 575 -32.80 -9.48 30.94
CA SER A 575 -31.52 -9.31 30.23
C SER A 575 -30.35 -9.21 31.21
N ARG A 576 -30.50 -8.41 32.28
CA ARG A 576 -29.51 -8.31 33.36
C ARG A 576 -29.32 -9.63 34.12
N LEU A 577 -30.41 -10.36 34.40
CA LEU A 577 -30.33 -11.67 35.06
C LEU A 577 -29.60 -12.70 34.18
N SER A 578 -29.83 -12.67 32.87
CA SER A 578 -29.18 -13.55 31.90
C SER A 578 -27.69 -13.25 31.78
N GLU A 579 -27.32 -11.97 31.74
CA GLU A 579 -25.93 -11.53 31.79
C GLU A 579 -25.24 -12.03 33.07
N LEU A 580 -25.85 -11.81 34.24
CA LEU A 580 -25.33 -12.29 35.53
C LEU A 580 -25.19 -13.81 35.58
N SER A 581 -26.16 -14.54 35.02
CA SER A 581 -26.11 -16.00 34.94
C SER A 581 -24.97 -16.49 34.04
N GLY A 582 -24.73 -15.80 32.92
CA GLY A 582 -23.59 -16.03 32.04
C GLY A 582 -22.26 -15.78 32.75
N THR A 583 -22.14 -14.65 33.45
CA THR A 583 -20.96 -14.33 34.27
C THR A 583 -20.69 -15.38 35.34
N ILE A 584 -21.70 -15.78 36.11
CA ILE A 584 -21.55 -16.79 37.18
C ILE A 584 -21.12 -18.13 36.59
N LYS A 585 -21.73 -18.56 35.49
CA LYS A 585 -21.36 -19.80 34.81
C LYS A 585 -19.92 -19.75 34.30
N SER A 586 -19.54 -18.65 33.66
CA SER A 586 -18.16 -18.42 33.19
C SER A 586 -17.14 -18.47 34.35
N LEU A 587 -17.46 -17.89 35.51
CA LEU A 587 -16.62 -17.99 36.70
C LEU A 587 -16.49 -19.44 37.20
N ILE A 588 -17.58 -20.19 37.22
CA ILE A 588 -17.55 -21.61 37.62
C ILE A 588 -16.73 -22.46 36.64
N ASP A 589 -16.95 -22.28 35.34
CA ASP A 589 -16.30 -23.06 34.28
C ASP A 589 -14.78 -22.81 34.24
N ASN A 590 -14.36 -21.57 34.47
CA ASN A 590 -12.94 -21.19 34.50
C ASN A 590 -12.25 -21.49 35.84
N PHE A 591 -13.02 -21.60 36.93
CA PHE A 591 -12.50 -21.91 38.27
C PHE A 591 -13.29 -23.07 38.88
N PRO A 592 -12.97 -24.33 38.52
CA PRO A 592 -13.76 -25.51 38.90
C PRO A 592 -13.94 -25.66 40.42
N GLY A 593 -13.02 -25.14 41.23
CA GLY A 593 -13.11 -25.12 42.69
C GLY A 593 -14.25 -24.25 43.25
N LEU A 594 -14.79 -23.33 42.45
CA LEU A 594 -15.96 -22.51 42.79
C LEU A 594 -17.29 -23.18 42.41
N GLY A 595 -17.25 -24.21 41.56
CA GLY A 595 -18.42 -24.91 41.05
C GLY A 595 -19.23 -25.68 42.10
N SER A 596 -18.69 -25.88 43.31
CA SER A 596 -19.40 -26.50 44.45
C SER A 596 -20.16 -25.49 45.32
N GLU A 597 -20.16 -24.20 44.99
CA GLU A 597 -20.92 -23.22 45.76
C GLU A 597 -22.42 -23.41 45.58
N GLN A 598 -23.04 -23.97 46.62
CA GLN A 598 -24.47 -24.26 46.67
C GLN A 598 -25.33 -23.04 46.29
N ALA A 599 -24.92 -21.83 46.71
CA ALA A 599 -25.61 -20.58 46.38
C ALA A 599 -25.60 -20.28 44.87
N ALA A 600 -24.49 -20.53 44.18
CA ALA A 600 -24.37 -20.30 42.73
C ALA A 600 -25.18 -21.33 41.93
N ILE A 601 -25.17 -22.61 42.34
CA ILE A 601 -25.99 -23.66 41.75
C ILE A 601 -27.48 -23.36 41.94
N GLU A 602 -27.89 -22.96 43.15
CA GLU A 602 -29.26 -22.59 43.47
C GLU A 602 -29.70 -21.35 42.70
N PHE A 603 -28.82 -20.36 42.56
CA PHE A 603 -29.05 -19.19 41.73
C PHE A 603 -29.29 -19.58 40.27
N LEU A 604 -28.39 -20.35 39.64
CA LEU A 604 -28.53 -20.76 38.24
C LEU A 604 -29.83 -21.56 37.99
N LYS A 605 -30.19 -22.46 38.92
CA LYS A 605 -31.49 -23.17 38.88
C LYS A 605 -32.67 -22.21 39.01
N SER A 606 -32.58 -21.21 39.89
CA SER A 606 -33.63 -20.21 40.06
C SER A 606 -33.75 -19.26 38.86
N ALA A 607 -32.63 -18.88 38.26
CA ALA A 607 -32.56 -18.04 37.07
C ALA A 607 -33.14 -18.79 35.87
N GLN A 608 -32.86 -20.09 35.73
CA GLN A 608 -33.49 -20.95 34.72
C GLN A 608 -35.00 -21.07 34.93
N LYS A 609 -35.47 -21.14 36.18
CA LYS A 609 -36.91 -21.12 36.50
C LYS A 609 -37.56 -19.78 36.12
N ILE A 610 -36.87 -18.66 36.33
CA ILE A 610 -37.34 -17.33 35.89
C ILE A 610 -37.34 -17.25 34.37
N ALA A 611 -36.28 -17.73 33.70
CA ALA A 611 -36.16 -17.80 32.25
C ALA A 611 -37.31 -18.58 31.59
N GLY A 612 -37.91 -19.55 32.30
CA GLY A 612 -39.12 -20.24 31.86
C GLY A 612 -40.32 -19.31 31.59
N ASN A 613 -40.34 -18.09 32.14
CA ASN A 613 -41.34 -17.05 31.89
C ASN A 613 -41.00 -16.13 30.70
N PHE A 614 -39.87 -16.37 30.03
CA PHE A 614 -39.41 -15.58 28.89
C PHE A 614 -39.20 -16.47 27.66
N GLU A 615 -39.36 -15.90 26.47
CA GLU A 615 -39.11 -16.56 25.20
C GLU A 615 -38.44 -15.54 24.27
N GLY A 616 -37.23 -15.83 23.79
CA GLY A 616 -36.42 -14.88 23.00
C GLY A 616 -36.18 -13.54 23.71
N GLY A 617 -36.03 -13.54 25.04
CA GLY A 617 -35.86 -12.33 25.85
C GLY A 617 -37.15 -11.57 26.17
N LYS A 618 -38.30 -11.97 25.60
CA LYS A 618 -39.60 -11.31 25.82
C LYS A 618 -40.43 -12.04 26.86
N LEU A 619 -41.25 -11.29 27.61
CA LEU A 619 -42.10 -11.87 28.65
C LEU A 619 -43.23 -12.73 28.03
N LYS A 620 -43.39 -13.97 28.53
CA LYS A 620 -44.50 -14.85 28.14
C LYS A 620 -45.83 -14.32 28.65
N ARG A 621 -46.87 -14.50 27.84
CA ARG A 621 -48.21 -13.89 28.00
C ARG A 621 -48.97 -14.34 29.25
N ASP A 622 -48.66 -15.53 29.76
CA ASP A 622 -49.31 -16.16 30.92
C ASP A 622 -48.56 -15.94 32.25
N SER A 623 -47.48 -15.15 32.24
CA SER A 623 -46.63 -14.93 33.40
C SER A 623 -47.32 -14.10 34.49
N ASN A 624 -47.22 -14.53 35.75
CA ASN A 624 -47.75 -13.77 36.89
C ASN A 624 -46.78 -12.65 37.29
N SER A 625 -47.05 -11.44 36.79
CA SER A 625 -46.09 -10.34 36.76
C SER A 625 -45.69 -9.74 38.10
N MET A 626 -46.61 -9.64 39.05
CA MET A 626 -46.30 -9.01 40.34
C MET A 626 -45.35 -9.88 41.16
N LYS A 627 -45.55 -11.21 41.14
CA LYS A 627 -44.64 -12.16 41.77
C LYS A 627 -43.33 -12.29 40.98
N LEU A 628 -43.40 -12.20 39.65
CA LEU A 628 -42.22 -12.29 38.79
C LEU A 628 -41.32 -11.07 38.95
N ALA A 629 -41.85 -9.85 39.01
CA ALA A 629 -41.08 -8.63 39.24
C ALA A 629 -40.31 -8.69 40.57
N GLN A 630 -41.02 -9.02 41.65
CA GLN A 630 -40.39 -9.18 42.97
C GLN A 630 -39.33 -10.29 42.98
N SER A 631 -39.60 -11.41 42.30
CA SER A 631 -38.64 -12.51 42.20
C SER A 631 -37.43 -12.12 41.35
N LEU A 632 -37.64 -11.40 40.24
CA LEU A 632 -36.61 -10.99 39.30
C LEU A 632 -35.66 -9.98 39.93
N ASP A 633 -36.19 -8.93 40.56
CA ASP A 633 -35.36 -7.93 41.26
C ASP A 633 -34.55 -8.57 42.39
N LEU A 634 -35.18 -9.44 43.18
CA LEU A 634 -34.50 -10.20 44.24
C LEU A 634 -33.37 -11.06 43.65
N ARG A 635 -33.62 -11.79 42.55
CA ARG A 635 -32.57 -12.62 41.92
C ARG A 635 -31.48 -11.80 41.26
N ILE A 636 -31.78 -10.67 40.63
CA ILE A 636 -30.72 -9.80 40.08
C ILE A 636 -29.81 -9.33 41.23
N PHE A 637 -30.40 -8.95 42.36
CA PHE A 637 -29.64 -8.55 43.55
C PHE A 637 -28.78 -9.71 44.08
N GLU A 638 -29.37 -10.88 44.31
CA GLU A 638 -28.64 -12.08 44.77
C GLU A 638 -27.57 -12.52 43.78
N GLY A 639 -27.85 -12.48 42.47
CA GLY A 639 -26.92 -12.85 41.41
C GLY A 639 -25.73 -11.92 41.36
N LYS A 640 -25.94 -10.62 41.60
CA LYS A 640 -24.83 -9.66 41.75
C LYS A 640 -23.97 -9.98 42.96
N ASP A 641 -24.57 -10.26 44.11
CA ASP A 641 -23.84 -10.61 45.33
C ASP A 641 -23.05 -11.91 45.16
N ILE A 642 -23.66 -12.93 44.54
CA ILE A 642 -23.01 -14.22 44.24
C ILE A 642 -21.86 -14.02 43.26
N ALA A 643 -22.09 -13.31 42.15
CA ALA A 643 -21.04 -13.06 41.16
C ALA A 643 -19.87 -12.26 41.75
N THR A 644 -20.16 -11.27 42.61
CA THR A 644 -19.15 -10.51 43.37
C THR A 644 -18.37 -11.43 44.32
N GLY A 645 -19.06 -12.30 45.06
CA GLY A 645 -18.45 -13.25 45.98
C GLY A 645 -17.57 -14.29 45.29
N LEU A 646 -18.05 -14.85 44.16
CA LEU A 646 -17.30 -15.78 43.32
C LEU A 646 -16.08 -15.11 42.71
N ALA A 647 -16.21 -13.88 42.21
CA ALA A 647 -15.09 -13.11 41.69
C ALA A 647 -14.04 -12.82 42.79
N SER A 648 -14.48 -12.45 44.00
CA SER A 648 -13.57 -12.28 45.15
C SER A 648 -12.81 -13.55 45.47
N LYS A 649 -13.51 -14.69 45.56
CA LYS A 649 -12.90 -15.99 45.85
C LYS A 649 -11.98 -16.48 44.72
N ALA A 650 -12.33 -16.20 43.46
CA ALA A 650 -11.47 -16.49 42.33
C ALA A 650 -10.14 -15.73 42.44
N VAL A 651 -10.20 -14.43 42.75
CA VAL A 651 -9.00 -13.62 42.97
C VAL A 651 -8.25 -14.09 44.23
N GLU A 652 -8.93 -14.38 45.34
CA GLU A 652 -8.30 -14.88 46.57
C GLU A 652 -7.59 -16.22 46.36
N GLY A 653 -8.20 -17.15 45.62
CA GLY A 653 -7.65 -18.48 45.38
C GLY A 653 -6.56 -18.52 44.30
N HIS A 654 -6.52 -17.54 43.41
CA HIS A 654 -5.64 -17.56 42.23
C HIS A 654 -4.73 -16.32 42.08
N ALA A 655 -4.76 -15.39 43.03
CA ALA A 655 -3.75 -14.35 43.13
C ALA A 655 -2.41 -14.94 43.61
N ALA A 656 -1.37 -14.76 42.81
CA ALA A 656 0.00 -14.95 43.23
C ALA A 656 0.44 -13.71 44.01
N VAL A 657 0.58 -13.87 45.33
CA VAL A 657 1.10 -12.86 46.25
C VAL A 657 2.56 -13.17 46.53
N GLU A 658 3.45 -12.35 45.98
CA GLU A 658 4.90 -12.52 46.12
C GLU A 658 5.46 -11.46 47.08
N CYS A 659 6.03 -11.90 48.20
CA CYS A 659 6.83 -11.06 49.08
C CYS A 659 8.25 -10.96 48.51
N LEU A 660 8.55 -9.90 47.78
CA LEU A 660 9.89 -9.69 47.24
C LEU A 660 10.77 -9.07 48.32
N GLN A 661 11.73 -9.85 48.84
CA GLN A 661 12.84 -9.31 49.62
C GLN A 661 13.99 -9.02 48.66
N THR A 662 14.57 -7.83 48.73
CA THR A 662 15.86 -7.54 48.09
C THR A 662 16.94 -8.43 48.73
N GLY A 663 17.18 -9.60 48.15
CA GLY A 663 17.98 -10.66 48.77
C GLY A 663 19.42 -10.27 49.11
N GLU A 664 19.80 -10.61 50.35
CA GLU A 664 21.08 -10.40 51.04
C GLU A 664 22.31 -11.14 50.46
N LYS A 665 22.22 -11.83 49.32
CA LYS A 665 23.21 -12.88 48.96
C LYS A 665 24.25 -12.56 47.89
N ASN A 666 24.30 -11.35 47.34
CA ASN A 666 25.35 -10.98 46.39
C ASN A 666 26.20 -9.77 46.81
N ALA A 667 26.09 -9.31 48.06
CA ALA A 667 26.81 -8.12 48.53
C ALA A 667 28.30 -8.36 48.91
N ALA A 668 28.80 -9.60 48.87
CA ALA A 668 30.15 -9.90 49.34
C ALA A 668 31.29 -9.49 48.37
N ASN A 669 31.00 -9.05 47.14
CA ASN A 669 32.04 -8.70 46.15
C ASN A 669 31.76 -7.41 45.35
N SER A 670 30.99 -6.45 45.87
CA SER A 670 30.81 -5.14 45.20
C SER A 670 31.53 -4.02 45.97
N PRO A 671 32.39 -3.19 45.34
CA PRO A 671 33.23 -2.21 46.05
C PRO A 671 32.54 -0.92 46.50
N ASP A 672 31.26 -0.68 46.17
CA ASP A 672 30.64 0.63 46.43
C ASP A 672 29.60 0.58 47.55
N ALA A 673 30.08 0.90 48.75
CA ALA A 673 29.34 0.88 50.01
C ALA A 673 28.44 2.12 50.27
N ASN A 674 28.01 2.89 49.26
CA ASN A 674 27.38 4.21 49.51
C ASN A 674 26.05 4.53 48.78
N SER A 675 25.41 3.62 48.05
CA SER A 675 24.07 3.90 47.50
C SER A 675 22.98 3.53 48.51
N GLN A 676 22.29 4.55 49.05
CA GLN A 676 21.02 4.41 49.78
C GLN A 676 19.89 3.99 48.82
N GLY A 677 20.01 2.79 48.24
CA GLY A 677 18.87 2.11 47.63
C GLY A 677 17.86 1.69 48.71
N PRO A 678 16.69 1.14 48.32
CA PRO A 678 15.84 0.45 49.27
C PRO A 678 16.72 -0.47 50.09
N GLY A 679 16.68 -0.32 51.41
CA GLY A 679 17.62 -1.01 52.29
C GLY A 679 17.58 -2.51 51.96
N PRO A 680 18.64 -3.30 52.20
CA PRO A 680 18.62 -4.75 51.95
C PRO A 680 17.50 -5.51 52.67
N ASN A 681 16.69 -4.82 53.49
CA ASN A 681 15.52 -5.31 54.19
C ASN A 681 14.18 -4.74 53.69
N ASP A 682 14.16 -3.88 52.68
CA ASP A 682 12.94 -3.32 52.12
C ASP A 682 12.21 -4.42 51.36
N LYS A 683 11.00 -4.70 51.82
CA LYS A 683 10.12 -5.69 51.22
C LYS A 683 9.24 -4.98 50.19
N PHE A 684 8.90 -5.66 49.11
CA PHE A 684 7.86 -5.23 48.19
C PHE A 684 6.81 -6.32 48.12
N LEU A 685 5.56 -5.91 47.97
CA LEU A 685 4.46 -6.81 47.75
C LEU A 685 4.03 -6.71 46.29
N LYS A 686 4.21 -7.79 45.54
CA LYS A 686 3.66 -7.92 44.20
C LYS A 686 2.45 -8.84 44.27
N ILE A 687 1.33 -8.37 43.73
CA ILE A 687 0.14 -9.17 43.57
C ILE A 687 -0.16 -9.24 42.08
N SER A 688 -0.19 -10.44 41.55
CA SER A 688 -0.55 -10.72 40.16
C SER A 688 -1.59 -11.81 40.12
N PHE A 689 -2.57 -11.68 39.24
CA PHE A 689 -3.57 -12.73 39.02
C PHE A 689 -3.79 -12.93 37.52
N GLY A 690 -3.87 -14.21 37.15
CA GLY A 690 -4.10 -14.67 35.78
C GLY A 690 -5.53 -14.39 35.32
N ASN A 691 -5.67 -14.31 34.00
CA ASN A 691 -6.84 -13.79 33.29
C ASN A 691 -8.18 -14.41 33.75
N LEU A 692 -9.07 -13.57 34.30
CA LEU A 692 -10.50 -13.85 34.44
C LEU A 692 -11.17 -13.51 33.11
N ALA A 693 -12.01 -14.41 32.58
CA ALA A 693 -12.79 -14.14 31.39
C ALA A 693 -13.55 -12.80 31.52
N SER A 694 -13.62 -12.06 30.42
CA SER A 694 -14.08 -10.67 30.29
C SER A 694 -15.54 -10.43 30.68
N GLN A 695 -15.98 -10.66 31.92
CA GLN A 695 -17.43 -10.65 32.23
C GLN A 695 -17.85 -10.23 33.65
N VAL A 696 -17.02 -9.55 34.47
CA VAL A 696 -17.53 -8.90 35.70
C VAL A 696 -17.68 -7.40 35.45
N PRO A 697 -18.86 -6.91 35.03
CA PRO A 697 -19.06 -5.51 34.60
C PRO A 697 -19.20 -4.53 35.78
N PHE A 698 -19.06 -4.99 37.02
CA PHE A 698 -19.21 -4.18 38.22
C PHE A 698 -18.00 -4.31 39.14
N GLY A 699 -17.80 -3.29 39.96
CA GLY A 699 -16.70 -3.29 40.91
C GLY A 699 -16.93 -4.19 42.11
N PHE A 700 -15.86 -4.78 42.62
CA PHE A 700 -15.86 -5.68 43.78
C PHE A 700 -14.60 -5.50 44.61
N ASN A 701 -14.65 -5.94 45.87
CA ASN A 701 -13.52 -5.86 46.79
C ASN A 701 -13.00 -7.25 47.08
N VAL A 702 -11.68 -7.36 47.19
CA VAL A 702 -10.99 -8.61 47.52
C VAL A 702 -10.14 -8.38 48.75
N SER A 703 -10.23 -9.27 49.74
CA SER A 703 -9.35 -9.23 50.91
C SER A 703 -8.29 -10.30 50.80
N LEU A 704 -7.07 -9.91 50.45
CA LEU A 704 -5.95 -10.85 50.34
C LEU A 704 -5.20 -10.94 51.66
N ASP A 705 -5.07 -12.16 52.16
CA ASP A 705 -4.16 -12.46 53.26
C ASP A 705 -2.73 -12.57 52.69
N HIS A 706 -1.80 -11.81 53.27
CA HIS A 706 -0.39 -11.85 52.89
C HIS A 706 0.50 -12.05 54.11
N ASN A 707 1.52 -12.89 53.98
CA ASN A 707 2.47 -13.15 55.08
C ASN A 707 3.69 -12.19 55.06
N CYS A 708 3.62 -11.11 54.29
CA CYS A 708 4.77 -10.25 53.99
C CYS A 708 5.18 -9.26 55.12
N GLY A 709 4.63 -9.37 56.33
CA GLY A 709 4.85 -8.41 57.43
C GLY A 709 3.94 -7.18 57.33
N SER A 710 4.18 -6.15 58.16
CA SER A 710 3.34 -4.94 58.25
C SER A 710 3.48 -4.03 57.01
N PHE A 711 2.87 -4.43 55.89
CA PHE A 711 2.62 -3.59 54.70
C PHE A 711 1.38 -2.71 54.82
N LEU A 712 0.80 -2.61 56.02
CA LEU A 712 -0.48 -1.94 56.26
C LEU A 712 -0.47 -0.44 55.90
N ASP A 713 0.73 0.17 55.84
CA ASP A 713 0.93 1.58 55.48
C ASP A 713 1.61 1.77 54.11
N GLY A 714 1.72 0.72 53.29
CA GLY A 714 2.36 0.77 51.97
C GLY A 714 1.61 1.65 50.97
N ARG A 715 2.33 2.25 50.01
CA ARG A 715 1.72 3.01 48.90
C ARG A 715 1.75 2.16 47.62
N GLU A 716 0.70 2.28 46.83
CA GLU A 716 0.67 1.79 45.46
C GLU A 716 1.79 2.45 44.65
N ILE A 717 2.71 1.63 44.13
CA ILE A 717 3.81 2.06 43.25
C ILE A 717 3.40 1.90 41.79
N TYR A 718 2.66 0.84 41.51
CA TYR A 718 2.22 0.49 40.17
C TYR A 718 0.91 -0.30 40.25
N SER A 719 -0.03 0.02 39.38
CA SER A 719 -1.26 -0.74 39.21
C SER A 719 -1.71 -0.70 37.76
N THR A 720 -2.29 -1.79 37.28
CA THR A 720 -3.13 -1.75 36.08
C THR A 720 -4.36 -0.91 36.41
N GLY A 721 -4.72 0.07 35.57
CA GLY A 721 -5.65 1.18 35.89
C GLY A 721 -7.09 0.84 36.29
N ASN A 722 -7.39 -0.43 36.57
CA ASN A 722 -8.66 -0.94 37.07
C ASN A 722 -8.61 -1.50 38.52
N ILE A 723 -7.42 -1.62 39.13
CA ILE A 723 -7.24 -2.03 40.53
C ILE A 723 -6.80 -0.82 41.35
N SER A 724 -7.41 -0.63 42.52
CA SER A 724 -7.00 0.38 43.50
C SER A 724 -6.81 -0.26 44.87
N PHE A 725 -5.80 0.20 45.61
CA PHE A 725 -5.54 -0.23 46.97
C PHE A 725 -6.41 0.52 47.99
N LEU A 726 -7.09 -0.23 48.87
CA LEU A 726 -7.83 0.32 50.01
C LEU A 726 -7.13 -0.09 51.32
N PRO A 727 -6.58 0.86 52.09
CA PRO A 727 -5.97 0.54 53.36
C PRO A 727 -7.03 0.03 54.34
N SER A 728 -6.82 -1.17 54.89
CA SER A 728 -7.73 -1.81 55.84
C SER A 728 -6.92 -2.43 57.00
N LYS A 729 -7.49 -2.41 58.20
CA LYS A 729 -6.81 -2.86 59.42
C LYS A 729 -6.61 -4.38 59.39
N GLY A 730 -5.39 -4.82 59.06
CA GLY A 730 -4.95 -6.20 59.20
C GLY A 730 -5.14 -7.10 57.97
N LYS A 731 -5.78 -6.61 56.90
CA LYS A 731 -5.88 -7.31 55.60
C LYS A 731 -5.72 -6.31 54.46
N MET A 732 -5.12 -6.75 53.36
CA MET A 732 -5.03 -5.93 52.16
C MET A 732 -6.35 -5.98 51.41
N GLN A 733 -7.03 -4.84 51.29
CA GLN A 733 -8.22 -4.73 50.46
C GLN A 733 -7.84 -4.16 49.09
N LEU A 734 -8.17 -4.90 48.04
CA LEU A 734 -8.07 -4.44 46.67
C LEU A 734 -9.48 -4.15 46.16
N HIS A 735 -9.69 -2.96 45.63
CA HIS A 735 -10.92 -2.61 44.92
C HIS A 735 -10.69 -2.68 43.42
N PHE A 736 -11.52 -3.49 42.78
CA PHE A 736 -11.57 -3.63 41.34
C PHE A 736 -12.73 -2.80 40.84
N SER A 737 -12.47 -1.85 39.93
CA SER A 737 -13.55 -1.08 39.28
C SER A 737 -14.29 -1.92 38.22
N LYS A 738 -13.53 -2.79 37.53
CA LYS A 738 -13.97 -3.84 36.58
C LYS A 738 -12.79 -4.79 36.31
N LEU A 739 -13.05 -6.03 35.90
CA LEU A 739 -12.00 -6.94 35.42
C LEU A 739 -11.81 -6.75 33.90
N LEU A 740 -10.60 -6.37 33.50
CA LEU A 740 -10.20 -6.26 32.09
C LEU A 740 -9.47 -7.55 31.66
N SER A 741 -9.63 -7.93 30.40
CA SER A 741 -8.87 -9.02 29.79
C SER A 741 -7.37 -8.70 29.80
N GLY A 742 -6.56 -9.61 30.32
CA GLY A 742 -5.10 -9.51 30.38
C GLY A 742 -4.53 -9.79 31.78
N TYR A 743 -3.23 -9.57 31.94
CA TYR A 743 -2.58 -9.64 33.25
C TYR A 743 -2.85 -8.37 34.04
N ASN A 744 -3.52 -8.55 35.16
CA ASN A 744 -3.81 -7.48 36.09
C ASN A 744 -2.82 -7.62 37.27
N SER A 745 -2.15 -6.52 37.63
CA SER A 745 -1.12 -6.56 38.66
C SER A 745 -1.04 -5.26 39.44
N ILE A 746 -0.70 -5.37 40.72
CA ILE A 746 -0.43 -4.24 41.60
C ILE A 746 0.86 -4.51 42.38
N VAL A 747 1.71 -3.50 42.48
CA VAL A 747 2.94 -3.51 43.27
C VAL A 747 2.83 -2.44 44.36
N ILE A 748 2.99 -2.87 45.60
CA ILE A 748 2.91 -2.02 46.79
C ILE A 748 4.27 -2.05 47.47
N GLY A 749 4.80 -0.87 47.78
CA GLY A 749 6.07 -0.74 48.49
C GLY A 749 5.96 0.06 49.79
N PRO A 750 7.05 0.13 50.55
CA PRO A 750 7.07 0.77 51.86
C PRO A 750 6.84 2.28 51.74
N GLN A 751 6.14 2.85 52.73
CA GLN A 751 5.99 4.30 52.88
C GLN A 751 7.33 4.92 53.31
N ASN A 752 8.24 5.15 52.36
CA ASN A 752 9.44 5.91 52.66
C ASN A 752 9.08 7.40 52.74
N GLU A 753 9.00 7.93 53.96
CA GLU A 753 8.75 9.35 54.24
C GLU A 753 9.77 10.32 53.57
N GLY A 754 10.83 9.80 52.95
CA GLY A 754 11.89 10.58 52.29
C GLY A 754 11.75 10.84 50.78
N LEU A 755 10.76 10.26 50.08
CA LEU A 755 10.74 10.24 48.60
C LEU A 755 10.33 11.55 47.90
N ASN A 756 10.03 12.63 48.64
CA ASN A 756 9.81 13.95 48.03
C ASN A 756 11.10 14.73 47.73
N LYS A 757 12.30 14.12 47.82
CA LYS A 757 13.57 14.85 47.61
C LYS A 757 14.63 14.18 46.73
N ALA A 758 14.38 13.03 46.12
CA ALA A 758 15.42 12.28 45.39
C ALA A 758 15.07 11.93 43.93
N GLU A 759 14.28 12.76 43.23
CA GLU A 759 14.12 12.71 41.77
C GLU A 759 15.33 13.25 40.99
N SER A 760 16.48 13.47 41.63
CA SER A 760 17.70 13.82 40.93
C SER A 760 18.86 12.94 41.38
N LYS A 761 19.37 12.14 40.44
CA LYS A 761 20.66 11.40 40.48
C LYS A 761 20.64 10.00 41.11
N ALA A 762 20.25 8.99 40.34
CA ALA A 762 20.81 7.63 40.46
C ALA A 762 20.43 6.78 39.22
N ALA A 763 21.11 6.98 38.09
CA ALA A 763 20.86 6.24 36.85
C ALA A 763 21.94 5.21 36.49
N ASP A 764 23.06 5.07 37.22
CA ASP A 764 24.26 4.48 36.62
C ASP A 764 24.74 3.11 37.12
N VAL A 765 24.04 2.42 38.03
CA VAL A 765 24.60 1.16 38.60
C VAL A 765 23.85 -0.13 38.18
N ASN A 766 22.71 -0.05 37.49
CA ASN A 766 21.97 -1.25 37.03
C ASN A 766 22.43 -1.78 35.65
N TYR A 767 23.47 -1.20 35.04
CA TYR A 767 23.77 -1.39 33.62
C TYR A 767 24.35 -2.76 33.23
N ALA A 768 24.99 -3.53 34.11
CA ALA A 768 25.70 -4.75 33.68
C ALA A 768 24.79 -6.00 33.56
N SER A 769 23.91 -6.26 34.54
CA SER A 769 22.94 -7.37 34.48
C SER A 769 21.74 -7.01 33.62
N ALA A 770 21.26 -5.76 33.65
CA ALA A 770 20.26 -5.26 32.72
C ALA A 770 20.78 -5.23 31.28
N ALA A 771 22.08 -5.00 31.04
CA ALA A 771 22.63 -5.14 29.69
C ALA A 771 22.65 -6.59 29.23
N LEU A 772 22.88 -7.58 30.10
CA LEU A 772 22.91 -8.98 29.69
C LEU A 772 21.49 -9.57 29.54
N ALA A 773 20.58 -9.27 30.47
CA ALA A 773 19.15 -9.57 30.32
C ALA A 773 18.55 -8.81 29.12
N GLY A 774 18.94 -7.56 28.93
CA GLY A 774 18.57 -6.74 27.77
C GLY A 774 19.15 -7.29 26.46
N LYS A 775 20.34 -7.89 26.46
CA LYS A 775 20.88 -8.59 25.29
C LYS A 775 20.11 -9.88 24.97
N ILE A 776 19.73 -10.65 25.98
CA ILE A 776 18.93 -11.87 25.82
C ILE A 776 17.52 -11.52 25.35
N ALA A 777 16.87 -10.51 25.95
CA ALA A 777 15.57 -9.99 25.52
C ALA A 777 15.65 -9.42 24.10
N ALA A 778 16.67 -8.63 23.77
CA ALA A 778 16.87 -8.12 22.41
C ALA A 778 17.10 -9.23 21.38
N GLN A 779 17.83 -10.30 21.73
CA GLN A 779 17.97 -11.47 20.85
C GLN A 779 16.68 -12.27 20.71
N LYS A 780 15.88 -12.38 21.77
CA LYS A 780 14.55 -13.00 21.73
C LYS A 780 13.61 -12.20 20.82
N GLU A 781 13.53 -10.88 21.00
CA GLU A 781 12.76 -9.99 20.13
C GLU A 781 13.28 -10.03 18.69
N LEU A 782 14.59 -10.17 18.48
CA LEU A 782 15.17 -10.37 17.15
C LEU A 782 14.73 -11.71 16.52
N LEU A 783 14.64 -12.80 17.30
CA LEU A 783 14.17 -14.09 16.79
C LEU A 783 12.65 -14.08 16.52
N ILE A 784 11.87 -13.42 17.37
CA ILE A 784 10.41 -13.30 17.22
C ILE A 784 10.06 -12.36 16.07
N SER A 785 10.78 -11.25 15.89
CA SER A 785 10.60 -10.35 14.75
C SER A 785 10.97 -10.98 13.41
N GLN A 786 11.67 -12.12 13.42
CA GLN A 786 11.92 -12.92 12.23
C GLN A 786 10.80 -13.94 11.94
N LEU A 787 9.79 -14.04 12.81
CA LEU A 787 8.57 -14.83 12.56
C LEU A 787 7.52 -13.99 11.82
N PRO A 788 6.62 -14.63 11.06
CA PRO A 788 5.50 -13.96 10.41
C PRO A 788 4.50 -13.41 11.43
N PRO A 789 3.82 -12.31 11.09
CA PRO A 789 2.71 -11.80 11.88
C PRO A 789 1.65 -12.89 12.10
N GLY A 790 1.33 -13.18 13.37
CA GLY A 790 0.32 -14.17 13.77
C GLY A 790 0.85 -15.57 14.09
N LEU A 791 2.04 -15.98 13.62
CA LEU A 791 2.53 -17.34 13.87
C LEU A 791 2.80 -17.62 15.35
N LEU A 792 3.17 -16.59 16.11
CA LEU A 792 3.37 -16.65 17.55
C LEU A 792 2.09 -17.07 18.31
N GLU A 793 0.92 -16.77 17.77
CA GLU A 793 -0.38 -17.08 18.37
C GLU A 793 -0.86 -18.51 18.04
N PHE A 794 -0.31 -19.13 16.99
CA PHE A 794 -0.73 -20.45 16.51
C PHE A 794 0.23 -21.60 16.86
N ASP A 795 1.50 -21.32 17.16
CA ASP A 795 2.46 -22.33 17.64
C ASP A 795 2.70 -22.17 19.16
N PRO A 796 1.99 -22.96 20.00
CA PRO A 796 2.08 -22.84 21.45
C PRO A 796 3.48 -23.17 21.99
N ASP A 797 4.32 -23.90 21.24
CA ASP A 797 5.69 -24.18 21.67
C ASP A 797 6.58 -22.93 21.56
N ILE A 798 6.37 -22.09 20.53
CA ILE A 798 7.14 -20.86 20.31
C ILE A 798 6.74 -19.80 21.34
N SER A 799 5.43 -19.60 21.59
CA SER A 799 4.97 -18.69 22.65
C SER A 799 5.49 -19.12 24.02
N SER A 800 5.40 -20.42 24.33
CA SER A 800 5.89 -21.00 25.59
C SER A 800 7.40 -20.81 25.77
N LEU A 801 8.21 -20.97 24.72
CA LEU A 801 9.64 -20.76 24.77
C LEU A 801 10.01 -19.27 24.89
N SER A 802 9.30 -18.38 24.19
CA SER A 802 9.45 -16.93 24.32
C SER A 802 9.20 -16.46 25.75
N GLU A 803 8.07 -16.87 26.33
CA GLU A 803 7.69 -16.54 27.70
C GLU A 803 8.70 -17.10 28.72
N LYS A 804 9.26 -18.29 28.48
CA LYS A 804 10.33 -18.85 29.32
C LYS A 804 11.61 -18.02 29.26
N VAL A 805 11.98 -17.50 28.10
CA VAL A 805 13.16 -16.61 27.97
C VAL A 805 12.95 -15.34 28.79
N ASP A 806 11.79 -14.70 28.65
CA ASP A 806 11.46 -13.49 29.41
C ASP A 806 11.41 -13.75 30.92
N PHE A 807 10.78 -14.85 31.31
CA PHE A 807 10.69 -15.27 32.69
C PHE A 807 12.08 -15.49 33.31
N TYR A 808 12.96 -16.24 32.64
CA TYR A 808 14.31 -16.49 33.14
C TYR A 808 15.21 -15.24 33.10
N ALA A 809 15.06 -14.38 32.09
CA ALA A 809 15.82 -13.13 31.99
C ALA A 809 15.38 -12.11 33.06
N ALA A 810 14.08 -11.92 33.26
CA ALA A 810 13.52 -11.04 34.29
C ALA A 810 13.80 -11.54 35.72
N SER A 811 13.93 -12.87 35.89
CA SER A 811 14.32 -13.50 37.16
C SER A 811 15.84 -13.57 37.37
N ASN A 812 16.65 -12.96 36.49
CA ASN A 812 18.12 -12.98 36.50
C ASN A 812 18.74 -14.39 36.46
N MET A 813 18.01 -15.39 35.96
CA MET A 813 18.46 -16.77 35.72
C MET A 813 19.08 -16.88 34.33
N LEU A 814 20.14 -16.11 34.08
CA LEU A 814 20.63 -15.82 32.73
C LEU A 814 21.14 -17.05 31.95
N SER A 815 21.59 -18.12 32.62
CA SER A 815 21.95 -19.38 31.96
C SER A 815 20.72 -20.08 31.37
N ASN A 816 19.64 -20.19 32.14
CA ASN A 816 18.40 -20.82 31.70
C ASN A 816 17.68 -19.98 30.64
N ALA A 817 17.77 -18.65 30.75
CA ALA A 817 17.27 -17.74 29.73
C ALA A 817 17.98 -17.94 28.40
N ARG A 818 19.30 -18.19 28.44
CA ARG A 818 20.11 -18.47 27.25
C ARG A 818 19.77 -19.83 26.63
N ASP A 819 19.55 -20.87 27.44
CA ASP A 819 19.20 -22.20 26.93
C ASP A 819 17.80 -22.21 26.30
N ALA A 820 16.82 -21.55 26.95
CA ALA A 820 15.49 -21.35 26.38
C ALA A 820 15.52 -20.54 25.09
N LEU A 821 16.42 -19.54 25.00
CA LEU A 821 16.60 -18.71 23.81
C LEU A 821 17.19 -19.52 22.64
N LEU A 822 18.10 -20.46 22.90
CA LEU A 822 18.62 -21.37 21.88
C LEU A 822 17.54 -22.31 21.35
N SER A 823 16.73 -22.91 22.24
CA SER A 823 15.60 -23.75 21.83
C SER A 823 14.52 -22.97 21.06
N LEU A 824 14.27 -21.72 21.45
CA LEU A 824 13.41 -20.80 20.69
C LEU A 824 13.97 -20.58 19.28
N GLY A 825 15.29 -20.35 19.16
CA GLY A 825 15.96 -20.19 17.87
C GLY A 825 15.81 -21.40 16.95
N GLU A 826 15.95 -22.62 17.46
CA GLU A 826 15.77 -23.85 16.67
C GLU A 826 14.33 -24.02 16.17
N LYS A 827 13.34 -23.73 17.02
CA LYS A 827 11.92 -23.79 16.67
C LYS A 827 11.52 -22.69 15.69
N VAL A 828 12.04 -21.48 15.85
CA VAL A 828 11.87 -20.37 14.90
C VAL A 828 12.47 -20.75 13.54
N GLU A 829 13.66 -21.35 13.49
CA GLU A 829 14.26 -21.81 12.23
C GLU A 829 13.47 -22.95 11.58
N PHE A 830 12.89 -23.86 12.35
CA PHE A 830 12.00 -24.91 11.84
C PHE A 830 10.70 -24.32 11.27
N ALA A 831 10.07 -23.39 12.01
CA ALA A 831 8.87 -22.67 11.58
C ALA A 831 9.14 -21.85 10.31
N LYS A 832 10.28 -21.17 10.23
CA LYS A 832 10.73 -20.49 9.01
C LYS A 832 10.94 -21.44 7.84
N ARG A 833 11.38 -22.69 8.05
CA ARG A 833 11.50 -23.66 6.94
C ARG A 833 10.13 -24.09 6.44
N GLN A 834 9.19 -24.41 7.34
CA GLN A 834 7.81 -24.73 6.97
C GLN A 834 7.09 -23.56 6.30
N GLU A 835 7.28 -22.36 6.81
CA GLU A 835 6.67 -21.14 6.30
C GLU A 835 7.39 -20.63 5.05
N LYS A 836 8.69 -20.86 4.87
CA LYS A 836 9.36 -20.62 3.59
C LYS A 836 8.82 -21.55 2.52
N ASP A 837 8.52 -22.82 2.84
CA ASP A 837 7.97 -23.77 1.88
C ASP A 837 6.47 -23.50 1.59
N PHE A 838 5.67 -23.20 2.62
CA PHE A 838 4.26 -22.85 2.46
C PHE A 838 4.06 -21.45 1.88
N GLY A 839 4.83 -20.47 2.36
CA GLY A 839 4.88 -19.09 1.91
C GLY A 839 5.41 -18.97 0.49
N ALA A 840 6.44 -19.72 0.09
CA ALA A 840 6.83 -19.78 -1.32
C ALA A 840 5.71 -20.39 -2.17
N THR A 841 5.02 -21.43 -1.68
CA THR A 841 3.90 -22.04 -2.42
C THR A 841 2.69 -21.09 -2.53
N ALA A 842 2.35 -20.37 -1.45
CA ALA A 842 1.27 -19.40 -1.43
C ALA A 842 1.61 -18.14 -2.23
N GLN A 843 2.84 -17.62 -2.12
CA GLN A 843 3.32 -16.49 -2.91
C GLN A 843 3.36 -16.84 -4.39
N ASN A 844 3.88 -18.02 -4.76
CA ASN A 844 3.85 -18.49 -6.15
C ASN A 844 2.40 -18.65 -6.67
N ALA A 845 1.45 -19.04 -5.82
CA ALA A 845 0.04 -19.15 -6.20
C ALA A 845 -0.66 -17.79 -6.30
N LEU A 846 -0.30 -16.81 -5.46
CA LEU A 846 -0.79 -15.43 -5.56
C LEU A 846 -0.17 -14.70 -6.77
N GLU A 847 1.10 -14.94 -7.07
CA GLU A 847 1.73 -14.49 -8.33
C GLU A 847 1.03 -15.12 -9.53
N LEU A 848 0.69 -16.41 -9.46
CA LEU A 848 -0.12 -17.09 -10.47
C LEU A 848 -1.51 -16.44 -10.61
N GLN A 849 -2.16 -16.02 -9.51
CA GLN A 849 -3.44 -15.28 -9.56
C GLN A 849 -3.31 -13.96 -10.33
N GLY A 850 -2.27 -13.17 -10.01
CA GLY A 850 -1.94 -11.95 -10.75
C GLY A 850 -1.76 -12.24 -12.24
N ARG A 851 -1.03 -13.30 -12.58
CA ARG A 851 -0.79 -13.70 -13.98
C ARG A 851 -2.04 -14.23 -14.68
N ILE A 852 -2.97 -14.89 -13.98
CA ILE A 852 -4.27 -15.33 -14.53
C ILE A 852 -5.11 -14.12 -14.93
N SER A 853 -5.21 -13.10 -14.08
CA SER A 853 -5.94 -11.88 -14.41
C SER A 853 -5.35 -11.15 -15.62
N LEU A 854 -4.01 -11.02 -15.66
CA LEU A 854 -3.30 -10.43 -16.80
C LEU A 854 -3.50 -11.25 -18.08
N PHE A 855 -3.41 -12.58 -17.98
CA PHE A 855 -3.63 -13.51 -19.09
C PHE A 855 -5.03 -13.35 -19.71
N LEU A 856 -6.08 -13.29 -18.87
CA LEU A 856 -7.45 -13.08 -19.35
C LEU A 856 -7.62 -11.73 -20.05
N GLN A 857 -7.01 -10.67 -19.50
CA GLN A 857 -7.04 -9.36 -20.11
C GLN A 857 -6.28 -9.30 -21.45
N GLN A 858 -5.08 -9.89 -21.51
CA GLN A 858 -4.27 -9.95 -22.74
C GLN A 858 -4.98 -10.76 -23.81
N ARG A 859 -5.65 -11.86 -23.43
CA ARG A 859 -6.45 -12.69 -24.34
C ARG A 859 -7.59 -11.89 -24.98
N GLU A 860 -8.34 -11.15 -24.19
CA GLU A 860 -9.41 -10.28 -24.68
C GLU A 860 -8.87 -9.21 -25.64
N LYS A 861 -7.81 -8.50 -25.25
CA LYS A 861 -7.19 -7.44 -26.06
C LYS A 861 -6.54 -7.96 -27.35
N LEU A 862 -5.88 -9.11 -27.31
CA LEU A 862 -5.32 -9.78 -28.49
C LEU A 862 -6.45 -10.15 -29.45
N GLY A 863 -7.54 -10.73 -28.95
CA GLY A 863 -8.71 -11.07 -29.77
C GLY A 863 -9.30 -9.84 -30.47
N GLU A 864 -9.42 -8.71 -29.78
CA GLU A 864 -9.88 -7.45 -30.37
C GLU A 864 -8.90 -6.92 -31.43
N THR A 865 -7.60 -6.94 -31.13
CA THR A 865 -6.55 -6.42 -32.02
C THR A 865 -6.45 -7.24 -33.31
N LEU A 866 -6.45 -8.58 -33.20
CA LEU A 866 -6.46 -9.49 -34.34
C LEU A 866 -7.72 -9.30 -35.19
N ARG A 867 -8.89 -9.12 -34.57
CA ARG A 867 -10.14 -8.82 -35.29
C ARG A 867 -10.00 -7.54 -36.14
N ILE A 868 -9.42 -6.47 -35.60
CA ILE A 868 -9.20 -5.22 -36.34
C ILE A 868 -8.18 -5.41 -37.47
N LEU A 869 -7.06 -6.10 -37.21
CA LEU A 869 -6.06 -6.39 -38.24
C LEU A 869 -6.66 -7.23 -39.39
N ARG A 870 -7.51 -8.22 -39.07
CA ARG A 870 -8.19 -9.04 -40.07
C ARG A 870 -9.20 -8.26 -40.89
N GLN A 871 -9.97 -7.38 -40.25
CA GLN A 871 -10.91 -6.48 -40.93
C GLN A 871 -10.20 -5.56 -41.93
N ASN A 872 -8.96 -5.14 -41.62
CA ASN A 872 -8.14 -4.33 -42.52
C ASN A 872 -7.70 -5.10 -43.79
N ILE A 873 -7.63 -6.42 -43.74
CA ILE A 873 -7.23 -7.28 -44.87
C ILE A 873 -8.44 -7.78 -45.65
N SER A 874 -9.58 -8.04 -44.98
CA SER A 874 -10.73 -8.76 -45.54
C SER A 874 -11.43 -8.09 -46.73
N GLY A 875 -11.11 -6.82 -47.02
CA GLY A 875 -11.67 -6.05 -48.14
C GLY A 875 -10.79 -5.98 -49.40
N PHE A 876 -9.60 -6.60 -49.39
CA PHE A 876 -8.62 -6.50 -50.47
C PHE A 876 -8.51 -7.81 -51.25
N SER A 877 -8.45 -7.73 -52.58
CA SER A 877 -8.05 -8.87 -53.39
C SER A 877 -6.55 -9.16 -53.22
N GLN A 878 -6.12 -10.37 -53.55
CA GLN A 878 -4.69 -10.74 -53.49
C GLN A 878 -3.82 -9.80 -54.35
N GLN A 879 -4.35 -9.32 -55.47
CA GLN A 879 -3.68 -8.37 -56.37
C GLN A 879 -3.63 -6.95 -55.78
N ASP A 880 -4.65 -6.51 -55.05
CA ASP A 880 -4.61 -5.22 -54.36
C ASP A 880 -3.61 -5.25 -53.20
N LEU A 881 -3.50 -6.40 -52.51
CA LEU A 881 -2.56 -6.59 -51.42
C LEU A 881 -1.10 -6.45 -51.87
N GLU A 882 -0.72 -6.88 -53.08
CA GLU A 882 0.65 -6.71 -53.60
C GLU A 882 1.09 -5.24 -53.66
N GLY A 883 0.17 -4.31 -53.94
CA GLY A 883 0.45 -2.87 -54.01
C GLY A 883 0.56 -2.17 -52.64
N VAL A 884 0.05 -2.80 -51.57
CA VAL A 884 0.03 -2.23 -50.21
C VAL A 884 0.78 -3.07 -49.17
N TYR A 885 1.29 -4.24 -49.54
CA TYR A 885 1.96 -5.19 -48.64
C TYR A 885 3.16 -4.57 -47.93
N ALA A 886 3.88 -3.67 -48.60
CA ALA A 886 5.01 -2.93 -48.02
C ALA A 886 4.63 -2.08 -46.79
N TYR A 887 3.33 -1.78 -46.61
CA TYR A 887 2.81 -0.98 -45.50
C TYR A 887 2.15 -1.81 -44.40
N PHE A 888 1.99 -3.12 -44.62
CA PHE A 888 1.37 -4.03 -43.66
C PHE A 888 2.47 -4.69 -42.80
N PRO A 889 2.53 -4.40 -41.49
CA PRO A 889 3.69 -4.71 -40.66
C PRO A 889 3.78 -6.18 -40.21
N VAL A 890 2.79 -7.03 -40.52
CA VAL A 890 2.70 -8.44 -40.12
C VAL A 890 2.17 -9.28 -41.28
N THR A 891 2.64 -10.51 -41.52
CA THR A 891 2.11 -11.33 -42.63
C THR A 891 0.77 -11.98 -42.28
N VAL A 892 -0.04 -12.36 -43.29
CA VAL A 892 -1.30 -13.09 -43.08
C VAL A 892 -1.05 -14.44 -42.39
N GLU A 893 0.06 -15.11 -42.71
CA GLU A 893 0.47 -16.35 -42.07
C GLU A 893 0.78 -16.15 -40.58
N HIS A 894 1.49 -15.09 -40.23
CA HIS A 894 1.82 -14.78 -38.83
C HIS A 894 0.58 -14.38 -38.02
N LEU A 895 -0.38 -13.66 -38.63
CA LEU A 895 -1.70 -13.44 -38.03
C LEU A 895 -2.45 -14.73 -37.74
N GLY A 896 -2.38 -15.71 -38.65
CA GLY A 896 -2.93 -17.05 -38.44
C GLY A 896 -2.29 -17.75 -37.23
N ALA A 897 -0.97 -17.66 -37.10
CA ALA A 897 -0.25 -18.22 -35.95
C ALA A 897 -0.68 -17.58 -34.61
N MET A 898 -0.92 -16.25 -34.58
CA MET A 898 -1.43 -15.56 -33.39
C MET A 898 -2.87 -15.98 -33.04
N GLU A 899 -3.73 -16.20 -34.04
CA GLU A 899 -5.09 -16.71 -33.82
C GLU A 899 -5.10 -18.15 -33.31
N ASP A 900 -4.24 -19.01 -33.84
CA ASP A 900 -4.07 -20.38 -33.36
C ASP A 900 -3.62 -20.39 -31.90
N LEU A 901 -2.73 -19.48 -31.51
CA LEU A 901 -2.31 -19.29 -30.12
C LEU A 901 -3.47 -18.83 -29.24
N LEU A 902 -4.26 -17.88 -29.72
CA LEU A 902 -5.46 -17.40 -29.02
C LEU A 902 -6.49 -18.53 -28.81
N GLN A 903 -6.72 -19.39 -29.80
CA GLN A 903 -7.62 -20.55 -29.68
C GLN A 903 -7.08 -21.60 -28.71
N LYS A 904 -5.79 -21.94 -28.78
CA LYS A 904 -5.16 -22.89 -27.84
C LYS A 904 -5.24 -22.39 -26.39
N SER A 905 -5.19 -21.07 -26.19
CA SER A 905 -5.34 -20.45 -24.87
C SER A 905 -6.72 -20.68 -24.23
N GLU A 906 -7.76 -21.02 -25.00
CA GLU A 906 -9.08 -21.38 -24.46
C GLU A 906 -9.10 -22.74 -23.76
N MET A 907 -8.12 -23.60 -24.03
CA MET A 907 -7.99 -24.91 -23.38
C MET A 907 -7.48 -24.80 -21.93
N ILE A 908 -6.96 -23.64 -21.53
CA ILE A 908 -6.58 -23.36 -20.14
C ILE A 908 -7.84 -23.00 -19.36
N ASP A 909 -8.25 -23.87 -18.42
CA ASP A 909 -9.36 -23.60 -17.51
C ASP A 909 -8.93 -22.60 -16.41
N ALA A 910 -8.77 -21.34 -16.82
CA ALA A 910 -8.41 -20.23 -15.96
C ALA A 910 -9.41 -20.05 -14.79
N ARG A 911 -10.67 -20.48 -14.97
CA ARG A 911 -11.69 -20.45 -13.91
C ARG A 911 -11.43 -21.52 -12.85
N LYS A 912 -11.02 -22.72 -13.25
CA LYS A 912 -10.61 -23.78 -12.31
C LYS A 912 -9.30 -23.45 -11.61
N LEU A 913 -8.35 -22.80 -12.29
CA LEU A 913 -7.15 -22.28 -11.63
C LEU A 913 -7.51 -21.22 -10.58
N GLN A 914 -8.40 -20.29 -10.92
CA GLN A 914 -8.89 -19.28 -9.99
C GLN A 914 -9.61 -19.91 -8.80
N SER A 915 -10.50 -20.89 -9.03
CA SER A 915 -11.21 -21.55 -7.93
C SER A 915 -10.27 -22.29 -6.98
N LEU A 916 -9.23 -22.96 -7.49
CA LEU A 916 -8.23 -23.63 -6.64
C LEU A 916 -7.44 -22.65 -5.77
N ILE A 917 -7.19 -21.44 -6.27
CA ILE A 917 -6.54 -20.36 -5.50
C ILE A 917 -7.52 -19.80 -4.45
N ASP A 918 -8.77 -19.56 -4.83
CA ASP A 918 -9.82 -19.06 -3.93
C ASP A 918 -10.11 -20.04 -2.78
N ASP A 919 -10.05 -21.35 -3.07
CA ASP A 919 -10.18 -22.45 -2.09
C ASP A 919 -8.90 -22.67 -1.25
N LYS A 920 -7.86 -21.83 -1.41
CA LYS A 920 -6.53 -21.93 -0.77
C LYS A 920 -5.79 -23.25 -1.06
N ASN A 921 -6.13 -23.94 -2.14
CA ASN A 921 -5.47 -25.17 -2.58
C ASN A 921 -4.29 -24.86 -3.53
N TYR A 922 -3.29 -24.15 -3.01
CA TYR A 922 -2.19 -23.58 -3.78
C TYR A 922 -1.32 -24.62 -4.50
N SER A 923 -1.12 -25.80 -3.90
CA SER A 923 -0.35 -26.88 -4.52
C SER A 923 -1.07 -27.46 -5.74
N ALA A 924 -2.39 -27.63 -5.67
CA ALA A 924 -3.19 -28.07 -6.80
C ALA A 924 -3.28 -27.00 -7.90
N ALA A 925 -3.37 -25.72 -7.53
CA ALA A 925 -3.36 -24.61 -8.49
C ALA A 925 -2.02 -24.56 -9.27
N LEU A 926 -0.89 -24.65 -8.57
CA LEU A 926 0.43 -24.67 -9.19
C LEU A 926 0.67 -25.93 -10.03
N GLY A 927 0.18 -27.09 -9.57
CA GLY A 927 0.19 -28.34 -10.31
C GLY A 927 -0.58 -28.22 -11.63
N LEU A 928 -1.81 -27.72 -11.57
CA LEU A 928 -2.65 -27.51 -12.75
C LEU A 928 -2.08 -26.46 -13.71
N ALA A 929 -1.45 -25.40 -13.21
CA ALA A 929 -0.79 -24.40 -14.05
C ALA A 929 0.42 -24.98 -14.78
N LYS A 930 1.18 -25.86 -14.13
CA LYS A 930 2.30 -26.58 -14.73
C LYS A 930 1.83 -27.60 -15.78
N GLU A 931 0.80 -28.38 -15.46
CA GLU A 931 0.20 -29.36 -16.38
C GLU A 931 -0.32 -28.71 -17.66
N ASN A 932 -0.89 -27.51 -17.55
CA ASN A 932 -1.42 -26.76 -18.68
C ASN A 932 -0.39 -25.87 -19.40
N ASN A 933 0.91 -25.96 -19.06
CA ASN A 933 1.96 -25.07 -19.58
C ASN A 933 1.59 -23.58 -19.52
N PHE A 934 0.89 -23.15 -18.44
CA PHE A 934 0.31 -21.81 -18.32
C PHE A 934 1.32 -20.69 -18.57
N ASN A 935 2.55 -20.85 -18.08
CA ASN A 935 3.61 -19.87 -18.25
C ASN A 935 3.99 -19.65 -19.72
N GLU A 936 4.11 -20.73 -20.50
CA GLU A 936 4.48 -20.66 -21.91
C GLU A 936 3.37 -19.99 -22.72
N PHE A 937 2.11 -20.38 -22.46
CA PHE A 937 0.96 -19.74 -23.09
C PHE A 937 0.81 -18.27 -22.69
N SER A 938 0.99 -17.93 -21.42
CA SER A 938 0.90 -16.54 -20.96
C SER A 938 1.97 -15.66 -21.60
N THR A 939 3.21 -16.13 -21.69
CA THR A 939 4.29 -15.40 -22.37
C THR A 939 4.01 -15.25 -23.85
N GLY A 940 3.67 -16.35 -24.55
CA GLY A 940 3.40 -16.29 -25.98
C GLY A 940 2.21 -15.37 -26.31
N LEU A 941 1.18 -15.36 -25.45
CA LEU A 941 0.00 -14.52 -25.65
C LEU A 941 0.30 -13.04 -25.40
N ALA A 942 1.16 -12.73 -24.43
CA ALA A 942 1.68 -11.37 -24.21
C ALA A 942 2.51 -10.88 -25.40
N GLU A 943 3.42 -11.70 -25.90
CA GLU A 943 4.26 -11.38 -27.08
C GLU A 943 3.39 -11.16 -28.33
N ALA A 944 2.41 -12.03 -28.57
CA ALA A 944 1.46 -11.88 -29.67
C ALA A 944 0.61 -10.60 -29.51
N PHE A 945 0.22 -10.25 -28.29
CA PHE A 945 -0.49 -9.00 -28.02
C PHE A 945 0.38 -7.78 -28.32
N ASP A 946 1.60 -7.72 -27.79
CA ASP A 946 2.50 -6.59 -28.01
C ASP A 946 2.86 -6.42 -29.49
N GLU A 947 3.13 -7.53 -30.19
CA GLU A 947 3.40 -7.52 -31.62
C GLU A 947 2.19 -7.05 -32.43
N SER A 948 0.99 -7.58 -32.16
CA SER A 948 -0.23 -7.17 -32.86
C SER A 948 -0.63 -5.72 -32.57
N ALA A 949 -0.42 -5.24 -31.34
CA ALA A 949 -0.66 -3.86 -30.96
C ALA A 949 0.31 -2.91 -31.68
N LEU A 950 1.60 -3.25 -31.73
CA LEU A 950 2.61 -2.50 -32.47
C LEU A 950 2.31 -2.50 -33.97
N ALA A 951 1.88 -3.63 -34.52
CA ALA A 951 1.46 -3.77 -35.90
C ALA A 951 0.29 -2.82 -36.22
N LEU A 952 -0.74 -2.82 -35.38
CA LEU A 952 -1.90 -1.94 -35.54
C LEU A 952 -1.50 -0.46 -35.44
N GLN A 953 -0.61 -0.11 -34.50
CA GLN A 953 -0.10 1.25 -34.36
C GLN A 953 0.70 1.71 -35.58
N ARG A 954 1.60 0.88 -36.11
CA ARG A 954 2.36 1.17 -37.33
C ARG A 954 1.46 1.31 -38.54
N LEU A 955 0.44 0.46 -38.65
CA LEU A 955 -0.55 0.54 -39.73
C LEU A 955 -1.32 1.87 -39.67
N ARG A 956 -1.73 2.30 -38.47
CA ARG A 956 -2.36 3.60 -38.23
C ARG A 956 -1.43 4.77 -38.61
N GLN A 957 -0.16 4.71 -38.20
CA GLN A 957 0.84 5.74 -38.55
C GLN A 957 1.07 5.81 -40.06
N ASN A 958 1.17 4.67 -40.73
CA ASN A 958 1.30 4.57 -42.18
C ASN A 958 0.09 5.17 -42.91
N ALA A 959 -1.13 4.94 -42.40
CA ALA A 959 -2.35 5.55 -42.94
C ALA A 959 -2.34 7.08 -42.81
N VAL A 960 -2.02 7.60 -41.63
CA VAL A 960 -1.93 9.05 -41.40
C VAL A 960 -0.83 9.69 -42.27
N SER A 961 0.33 9.05 -42.35
CA SER A 961 1.45 9.52 -43.17
C SER A 961 1.09 9.55 -44.66
N SER A 962 0.48 8.48 -45.16
CA SER A 962 0.04 8.36 -46.55
C SER A 962 -1.01 9.41 -46.91
N TYR A 963 -2.00 9.62 -46.03
CA TYR A 963 -3.04 10.64 -46.19
C TYR A 963 -2.44 12.06 -46.25
N ASN A 964 -1.52 12.39 -45.33
CA ASN A 964 -0.86 13.68 -45.30
C ASN A 964 0.05 13.90 -46.52
N ALA A 965 0.75 12.87 -46.98
CA ALA A 965 1.55 12.93 -48.20
C ALA A 965 0.66 13.18 -49.43
N ALA A 966 -0.50 12.53 -49.49
CA ALA A 966 -1.48 12.72 -50.55
C ALA A 966 -2.03 14.15 -50.58
N ILE A 967 -2.39 14.72 -49.42
CA ILE A 967 -2.81 16.13 -49.31
C ILE A 967 -1.72 17.08 -49.81
N ARG A 968 -0.47 16.89 -49.36
CA ARG A 968 0.65 17.76 -49.73
C ARG A 968 0.91 17.73 -51.23
N LYS A 969 0.87 16.55 -51.84
CA LYS A 969 1.14 16.39 -53.28
C LYS A 969 0.06 17.01 -54.17
N GLN A 970 -1.19 17.01 -53.71
CA GLN A 970 -2.32 17.57 -54.47
C GLN A 970 -2.39 19.11 -54.45
N GLY A 971 -1.59 19.78 -53.61
CA GLY A 971 -1.22 21.20 -53.81
C GLY A 971 -2.37 22.21 -53.94
N GLY A 972 -3.52 21.99 -53.29
CA GLY A 972 -4.67 22.91 -53.31
C GLY A 972 -5.47 22.94 -54.63
N GLN A 973 -5.00 22.27 -55.69
CA GLN A 973 -5.68 22.13 -56.99
C GLN A 973 -5.88 20.65 -57.34
N ALA A 974 -6.44 19.89 -56.39
CA ALA A 974 -6.79 18.49 -56.59
C ALA A 974 -7.94 18.36 -57.60
N ASP A 975 -7.80 17.48 -58.60
CA ASP A 975 -8.92 17.05 -59.45
C ASP A 975 -10.04 16.42 -58.59
N ALA A 976 -11.29 16.47 -59.05
CA ALA A 976 -12.46 15.96 -58.33
C ALA A 976 -12.28 14.48 -57.92
N ALA A 977 -11.66 13.67 -58.78
CA ALA A 977 -11.33 12.27 -58.50
C ALA A 977 -10.31 12.13 -57.34
N ALA A 978 -9.30 13.00 -57.29
CA ALA A 978 -8.33 13.01 -56.19
C ALA A 978 -8.96 13.45 -54.86
N GLN A 979 -9.88 14.42 -54.88
CA GLN A 979 -10.63 14.84 -53.70
C GLN A 979 -11.55 13.73 -53.17
N GLU A 980 -12.25 13.02 -54.07
CA GLU A 980 -13.09 11.89 -53.68
C GLU A 980 -12.27 10.79 -53.00
N HIS A 981 -11.09 10.48 -53.53
CA HIS A 981 -10.18 9.52 -52.91
C HIS A 981 -9.64 9.99 -51.55
N LEU A 982 -9.33 11.28 -51.38
CA LEU A 982 -8.94 11.83 -50.07
C LEU A 982 -10.08 11.75 -49.05
N LEU A 983 -11.31 12.12 -49.44
CA LEU A 983 -12.48 12.02 -48.57
C LEU A 983 -12.75 10.57 -48.16
N ARG A 984 -12.63 9.64 -49.11
CA ARG A 984 -12.78 8.22 -48.83
C ARG A 984 -11.66 7.70 -47.92
N SER A 985 -10.41 8.09 -48.16
CA SER A 985 -9.28 7.74 -47.30
C SER A 985 -9.48 8.21 -45.85
N LYS A 986 -9.98 9.43 -45.65
CA LYS A 986 -10.31 9.95 -44.31
C LYS A 986 -11.42 9.13 -43.65
N LYS A 987 -12.51 8.86 -44.38
CA LYS A 987 -13.64 8.05 -43.88
C LYS A 987 -13.19 6.64 -43.46
N GLU A 988 -12.36 5.98 -44.26
CA GLU A 988 -11.83 4.65 -43.96
C GLU A 988 -10.90 4.67 -42.73
N MET A 989 -10.10 5.72 -42.56
CA MET A 989 -9.25 5.91 -41.38
C MET A 989 -10.08 6.09 -40.11
N ASP A 990 -11.15 6.88 -40.16
CA ASP A 990 -12.08 7.07 -39.03
C ASP A 990 -12.84 5.77 -38.67
N ALA A 991 -12.99 4.85 -39.64
CA ALA A 991 -13.60 3.53 -39.45
C ALA A 991 -12.59 2.42 -39.05
N ASN A 992 -11.37 2.76 -38.63
CA ASN A 992 -10.27 1.84 -38.34
C ASN A 992 -9.87 0.92 -39.52
N SER A 993 -10.22 1.29 -40.75
CA SER A 993 -9.82 0.60 -42.00
C SER A 993 -8.59 1.28 -42.60
N TYR A 994 -7.50 1.23 -41.84
CA TYR A 994 -6.20 1.85 -42.14
C TYR A 994 -5.60 1.41 -43.49
N LEU A 995 -5.69 0.13 -43.86
CA LEU A 995 -5.16 -0.34 -45.14
C LEU A 995 -5.95 0.26 -46.32
N SER A 996 -7.29 0.30 -46.21
CA SER A 996 -8.18 1.02 -47.13
C SER A 996 -7.82 2.50 -47.24
N SER A 997 -7.52 3.14 -46.11
CA SER A 997 -7.08 4.53 -46.10
C SER A 997 -5.76 4.76 -46.86
N ILE A 998 -4.77 3.88 -46.68
CA ILE A 998 -3.49 3.92 -47.42
C ILE A 998 -3.74 3.76 -48.91
N PHE A 999 -4.57 2.79 -49.30
CA PHE A 999 -4.92 2.53 -50.69
C PHE A 999 -5.62 3.71 -51.38
N TYR A 1000 -6.59 4.35 -50.71
CA TYR A 1000 -7.22 5.54 -51.27
C TYR A 1000 -6.28 6.76 -51.28
N SER A 1001 -5.37 6.87 -50.31
CA SER A 1001 -4.30 7.88 -50.33
C SER A 1001 -3.37 7.71 -51.53
N SER A 1002 -2.98 6.48 -51.86
CA SER A 1002 -2.12 6.20 -53.02
C SER A 1002 -2.84 6.44 -54.35
N LYS A 1003 -4.14 6.13 -54.43
CA LYS A 1003 -5.00 6.52 -55.58
C LYS A 1003 -5.12 8.03 -55.74
N ALA A 1004 -5.28 8.77 -54.64
CA ALA A 1004 -5.26 10.23 -54.68
C ALA A 1004 -3.90 10.76 -55.19
N VAL A 1005 -2.78 10.15 -54.81
CA VAL A 1005 -1.42 10.55 -55.25
C VAL A 1005 -1.14 10.26 -56.73
N SER A 1006 -1.83 9.27 -57.31
CA SER A 1006 -1.64 8.80 -58.69
C SER A 1006 -2.67 9.35 -59.68
N ALA A 1007 -3.73 10.01 -59.20
CA ALA A 1007 -4.67 10.74 -60.04
C ALA A 1007 -3.93 11.81 -60.87
N PRO A 1008 -4.08 11.83 -62.21
CA PRO A 1008 -3.37 12.76 -63.07
C PRO A 1008 -3.75 14.20 -62.71
N ALA A 1009 -2.75 15.06 -62.49
CA ALA A 1009 -2.98 16.48 -62.28
C ALA A 1009 -3.63 17.07 -63.54
N ALA A 1010 -4.77 17.75 -63.38
CA ALA A 1010 -5.39 18.48 -64.47
C ALA A 1010 -4.38 19.49 -65.03
N LEU A 1011 -4.00 19.34 -66.30
CA LEU A 1011 -3.11 20.26 -67.00
C LEU A 1011 -3.76 21.65 -67.03
N ALA A 1012 -3.30 22.56 -66.16
CA ALA A 1012 -3.63 23.97 -66.24
C ALA A 1012 -3.06 24.56 -67.56
N PRO A 1013 -3.80 25.41 -68.28
CA PRO A 1013 -3.35 25.98 -69.55
C PRO A 1013 -2.12 26.86 -69.34
N LEU A 1014 -1.04 26.56 -70.07
CA LEU A 1014 0.24 27.26 -70.02
C LEU A 1014 0.16 28.69 -70.63
N ALA A 1015 0.47 29.66 -69.78
CA ALA A 1015 1.17 30.94 -70.01
C ALA A 1015 0.46 32.14 -70.71
N PRO A 1016 0.52 33.35 -70.11
CA PRO A 1016 0.38 34.62 -70.82
C PRO A 1016 1.70 35.05 -71.52
N PRO A 1017 1.65 35.85 -72.60
CA PRO A 1017 2.79 36.11 -73.49
C PRO A 1017 3.89 36.99 -72.86
N ILE A 1018 5.14 36.62 -73.10
CA ILE A 1018 6.34 37.35 -72.67
C ILE A 1018 6.51 38.62 -73.53
N PRO A 1019 6.83 39.79 -72.95
CA PRO A 1019 7.01 41.04 -73.69
C PRO A 1019 8.16 40.97 -74.70
N LEU A 1020 7.96 41.49 -75.92
CA LEU A 1020 8.93 41.49 -77.03
C LEU A 1020 10.31 42.10 -76.66
N ALA A 1021 10.40 42.90 -75.60
CA ALA A 1021 11.64 43.53 -75.15
C ALA A 1021 12.65 42.55 -74.51
N ALA A 1022 12.24 41.34 -74.12
CA ALA A 1022 13.12 40.34 -73.49
C ALA A 1022 13.90 39.48 -74.51
N TYR A 1023 13.50 39.48 -75.78
CA TYR A 1023 14.10 38.63 -76.81
C TYR A 1023 15.56 38.96 -77.15
N PRO A 1024 16.01 40.23 -77.23
CA PRO A 1024 17.41 40.53 -77.51
C PRO A 1024 18.36 40.04 -76.40
N LEU A 1025 17.92 40.14 -75.13
CA LEU A 1025 18.72 39.70 -73.98
C LEU A 1025 18.83 38.18 -73.91
N ALA A 1026 17.74 37.46 -74.19
CA ALA A 1026 17.73 36.00 -74.23
C ALA A 1026 18.61 35.45 -75.35
N ILE A 1027 18.65 36.10 -76.52
CA ILE A 1027 19.52 35.72 -77.64
C ILE A 1027 21.01 35.92 -77.28
N VAL A 1028 21.35 37.02 -76.61
CA VAL A 1028 22.74 37.27 -76.16
C VAL A 1028 23.19 36.24 -75.12
N ILE A 1029 22.32 35.88 -74.17
CA ILE A 1029 22.61 34.86 -73.15
C ILE A 1029 22.79 33.48 -73.79
N LEU A 1030 21.93 33.10 -74.73
CA LEU A 1030 22.04 31.83 -75.45
C LEU A 1030 23.28 31.78 -76.35
N ALA A 1031 23.66 32.89 -76.99
CA ALA A 1031 24.88 32.97 -77.79
C ALA A 1031 26.15 32.87 -76.91
N ALA A 1032 26.15 33.51 -75.73
CA ALA A 1032 27.26 33.43 -74.78
C ALA A 1032 27.43 32.01 -74.21
N LEU A 1033 26.33 31.32 -73.89
CA LEU A 1033 26.33 29.93 -73.43
C LEU A 1033 26.78 28.96 -74.53
N ALA A 1034 26.32 29.16 -75.76
CA ALA A 1034 26.75 28.36 -76.92
C ALA A 1034 28.26 28.56 -77.20
N TYR A 1035 28.77 29.78 -77.10
CA TYR A 1035 30.20 30.08 -77.28
C TYR A 1035 31.07 29.46 -76.17
N ALA A 1036 30.63 29.54 -74.90
CA ALA A 1036 31.31 28.92 -73.78
C ALA A 1036 31.36 27.38 -73.90
N PHE A 1037 30.26 26.77 -74.35
CA PHE A 1037 30.17 25.33 -74.57
C PHE A 1037 31.00 24.86 -75.77
N TRP A 1038 31.09 25.66 -76.83
CA TRP A 1038 31.92 25.33 -77.99
C TRP A 1038 33.42 25.41 -77.67
N LYS A 1039 33.83 26.42 -76.87
CA LYS A 1039 35.22 26.61 -76.44
C LYS A 1039 35.72 25.50 -75.49
N SER A 1040 34.83 24.85 -74.74
CA SER A 1040 35.23 23.76 -73.82
C SER A 1040 35.52 22.43 -74.53
N ARG A 1041 35.15 22.28 -75.81
CA ARG A 1041 35.34 21.03 -76.58
C ARG A 1041 36.61 20.96 -77.44
N GLN A 1042 37.45 21.99 -77.49
CA GLN A 1042 38.67 22.03 -78.32
C GLN A 1042 39.99 21.74 -77.59
N LYS A 1043 40.01 20.99 -76.48
CA LYS A 1043 41.29 20.51 -75.91
C LYS A 1043 41.47 19.02 -76.21
N GLU A 1044 42.41 18.75 -77.12
CA GLU A 1044 42.85 17.44 -77.61
C GLU A 1044 43.42 16.52 -76.51
N PRO A 1045 43.45 15.20 -76.73
CA PRO A 1045 44.11 14.24 -75.86
C PRO A 1045 45.55 13.97 -76.32
N GLU A 1046 46.55 14.22 -75.46
CA GLU A 1046 47.91 13.72 -75.65
C GLU A 1046 48.26 12.55 -74.71
N LYS A 1047 49.06 11.64 -75.26
CA LYS A 1047 49.43 10.28 -74.84
C LYS A 1047 50.64 10.27 -73.88
N ALA A 1048 50.76 9.20 -73.07
CA ALA A 1048 51.98 8.38 -72.83
C ALA A 1048 51.70 7.36 -71.71
N VAL A 1049 51.78 6.02 -71.88
CA VAL A 1049 52.99 5.14 -71.91
C VAL A 1049 53.85 5.31 -70.63
N GLY A 1050 54.20 4.33 -69.79
CA GLY A 1050 54.05 2.87 -69.73
C GLY A 1050 55.28 2.24 -69.01
N LYS A 1051 55.10 1.17 -68.22
CA LYS A 1051 56.03 0.05 -67.81
C LYS A 1051 55.65 -0.46 -66.41
N ILE A 1052 55.07 -1.66 -66.24
CA ILE A 1052 55.66 -3.01 -66.21
C ILE A 1052 56.71 -3.22 -65.09
N GLU A 1053 56.33 -4.01 -64.08
CA GLU A 1053 57.10 -5.19 -63.65
C GLU A 1053 56.18 -6.26 -63.01
N ARG A 1054 56.30 -7.51 -63.50
CA ARG A 1054 55.78 -8.76 -62.91
C ARG A 1054 56.79 -9.20 -61.82
N VAL A 1055 56.48 -10.07 -60.85
CA VAL A 1055 56.50 -11.54 -61.00
C VAL A 1055 56.07 -12.22 -59.68
N LYS A 1056 55.08 -13.13 -59.83
CA LYS A 1056 54.81 -14.46 -59.22
C LYS A 1056 54.78 -14.73 -57.70
N GLU A 1057 53.63 -15.28 -57.32
CA GLU A 1057 53.34 -16.57 -56.65
C GLU A 1057 54.12 -16.98 -55.39
N GLY A 1058 53.33 -17.14 -54.34
CA GLY A 1058 53.53 -17.93 -53.12
C GLY A 1058 52.22 -17.95 -52.36
#